data_AF-A0A1H7PS68-F1
#
_entry.id   AF-A0A1H7PS68-F1
#
_cell.length_a   1.000
_cell.length_b   1.000
_cell.length_c   1.000
_cell.angle_alpha   90.00
_cell.angle_beta   90.00
_cell.angle_gamma   90.00
#
_symmetry.space_group_name_H-M   'P 1'
#
loop_
_entity.id
_entity.type
_entity.pdbx_description
1 polymer ?
#
loop_
_entity_poly.entity_id
_entity_poly.type
_entity_poly.pdbx_seq_one_letter_code
_entity_poly.pdbx_strand_id
1 'polypeptide(L)'
;MRPLVLAVAFLLLASAVSPAVAFVDLDGDVAVDGATRVEQRDGETTRAAQIDGETNETGMQNATNETNTSSPPRHLDPDEAVGQGNVSSVEAYLVAALGERLKSSAEALSDDDYQRAREILGPEYDTLLDRYELIASDRDLDTTGTSLADTREGQLEYVETVQEYDRTYQRYLEAKAAGNEDRARTLARELDELAGEAAESRTRLEANYTEVESTGGVQLDVGRERLETVSTSVEQDQEQVRDAEFRRTQIEAQSRAVAGSFADPFPITGRVTETDGEPLGDASLNITVGAQSTRVVTDADGSFSLDYRPTMVGTGPQNVSVSYVPDPNSSYLGSTTVLSLRIEQSTPAFTVDAAPTRTAYGETVRVEGVMFVNETPAPNATVALSIDGRTRARNVTDENGRFVFELDLPADVAPGDRQLRVEIPAEERALAPVNVTTPVVVETTATSVRLANVAPTDEGVRVSGTFRTADQTPISNVTLDVRVDGTSVERIRTDEQGRFATTLALDDEQRENGSVTVSVAYPGRGSNLLAAESESVAVELGVVSPARPAIPAPALPAVPLPGGQSVTVQEQLLVGDVIVPTGAVALGAVVVVVLGGLVALRRIGTVADGVGVAPSPVAGRARVGGSRGVASSPGQSALSPRELLRLARERLGDDPAGATERAYIATRRRLRDAAPGSDSETHTEFYESVRDGIADSDMLRSLTEWYERAAFSPRAPSHEEATTAVGTAEALIKAEEVSPSGDESADDSDTK
;
A
#
# COMPACT_ATOMS: atom_id res chain seq x y z
N MET A 1 80.87 1.75 -26.17
CA MET A 1 79.46 2.15 -26.37
C MET A 1 78.90 2.57 -25.02
N ARG A 2 78.11 3.65 -24.94
CA ARG A 2 77.80 4.37 -23.69
C ARG A 2 76.33 4.20 -23.25
N PRO A 3 75.99 4.51 -21.98
CA PRO A 3 74.93 3.82 -21.22
C PRO A 3 73.82 4.78 -20.74
N LEU A 4 72.89 4.34 -19.87
CA LEU A 4 72.74 4.76 -18.46
C LEU A 4 71.39 4.29 -17.86
N VAL A 5 71.38 4.15 -16.52
CA VAL A 5 70.22 4.05 -15.63
C VAL A 5 69.49 5.40 -15.53
N LEU A 6 68.16 5.40 -15.32
CA LEU A 6 67.51 6.44 -14.50
C LEU A 6 66.25 5.91 -13.80
N ALA A 7 66.03 6.36 -12.57
CA ALA A 7 64.81 6.15 -11.79
C ALA A 7 64.19 7.52 -11.44
N VAL A 8 62.87 7.66 -11.61
CA VAL A 8 62.02 8.78 -11.19
C VAL A 8 60.64 8.13 -10.94
N ALA A 9 60.06 8.01 -9.74
CA ALA A 9 59.84 8.95 -8.65
C ALA A 9 58.84 10.06 -9.02
N PHE A 10 57.55 9.80 -8.84
CA PHE A 10 56.55 10.86 -8.64
C PHE A 10 55.87 10.68 -7.30
N LEU A 11 55.72 11.80 -6.61
CA LEU A 11 55.37 11.92 -5.20
C LEU A 11 54.37 13.05 -5.13
N LEU A 12 53.14 12.76 -4.69
CA LEU A 12 52.13 13.77 -4.43
C LEU A 12 51.71 13.67 -2.96
N LEU A 13 52.28 14.58 -2.16
CA LEU A 13 51.64 15.01 -0.93
C LEU A 13 50.39 15.81 -1.31
N ALA A 14 49.25 15.48 -0.70
CA ALA A 14 48.17 16.44 -0.51
C ALA A 14 48.32 17.05 0.89
N SER A 15 49.12 18.11 0.99
CA SER A 15 49.13 18.97 2.18
C SER A 15 47.96 19.95 2.09
N ALA A 16 47.02 19.89 3.02
CA ALA A 16 45.98 20.91 3.13
C ALA A 16 46.58 22.27 3.52
N VAL A 17 46.50 23.23 2.60
CA VAL A 17 46.79 24.65 2.85
C VAL A 17 45.70 25.47 2.17
N SER A 18 45.05 26.34 2.95
CA SER A 18 43.90 27.14 2.51
C SER A 18 44.26 28.14 1.41
N PRO A 19 43.36 28.42 0.46
CA PRO A 19 43.53 29.53 -0.47
C PRO A 19 43.22 30.87 0.22
N ALA A 20 44.26 31.62 0.56
CA ALA A 20 44.12 33.06 0.80
C ALA A 20 44.09 33.79 -0.55
N VAL A 21 43.00 34.51 -0.84
CA VAL A 21 42.86 35.30 -2.07
C VAL A 21 43.71 36.58 -1.94
N ALA A 22 44.72 36.70 -2.80
CA ALA A 22 45.48 37.93 -2.98
C ALA A 22 45.04 38.63 -4.28
N PHE A 23 44.37 39.77 -4.15
CA PHE A 23 44.13 40.68 -5.28
C PHE A 23 45.44 41.37 -5.69
N VAL A 24 45.60 41.63 -6.99
CA VAL A 24 46.68 42.45 -7.54
C VAL A 24 46.12 43.80 -8.00
N ASP A 25 46.91 44.85 -7.75
CA ASP A 25 46.64 46.25 -8.03
C ASP A 25 46.16 46.58 -9.45
N LEU A 26 45.36 47.65 -9.52
CA LEU A 26 45.20 48.47 -10.72
C LEU A 26 45.09 49.95 -10.33
N ASP A 27 46.18 50.69 -10.59
CA ASP A 27 46.36 52.12 -10.33
C ASP A 27 45.30 53.00 -11.03
N GLY A 28 44.87 54.11 -10.39
CA GLY A 28 43.85 55.00 -10.96
C GLY A 28 43.38 56.16 -10.07
N ASP A 29 44.28 57.10 -9.78
CA ASP A 29 44.09 58.34 -9.00
C ASP A 29 42.86 59.22 -9.38
N VAL A 30 42.24 59.89 -8.39
CA VAL A 30 41.94 61.35 -8.33
C VAL A 30 41.08 61.75 -7.09
N ALA A 31 41.77 62.32 -6.10
CA ALA A 31 41.43 63.51 -5.25
C ALA A 31 40.13 63.69 -4.40
N VAL A 32 40.35 63.87 -3.07
CA VAL A 32 39.80 64.94 -2.15
C VAL A 32 38.30 64.83 -1.73
N ASP A 33 37.86 65.00 -0.47
CA ASP A 33 38.30 65.82 0.70
C ASP A 33 38.08 65.11 2.08
N GLY A 34 38.42 65.80 3.20
CA GLY A 34 38.51 65.28 4.59
C GLY A 34 37.24 64.73 5.28
N ALA A 35 37.31 64.21 6.52
CA ALA A 35 38.16 64.67 7.64
C ALA A 35 38.66 63.60 8.64
N THR A 36 39.62 64.01 9.48
CA THR A 36 40.32 63.26 10.56
C THR A 36 39.43 63.01 11.79
N ARG A 37 39.71 62.10 12.76
CA ARG A 37 40.92 61.90 13.59
C ARG A 37 40.69 60.67 14.51
N VAL A 38 41.37 59.52 14.39
CA VAL A 38 42.68 59.09 14.97
C VAL A 38 42.84 59.23 16.49
N GLU A 39 42.86 58.10 17.22
CA GLU A 39 43.93 57.57 18.13
C GLU A 39 43.43 56.22 18.72
N GLN A 40 44.11 55.08 18.50
CA GLN A 40 45.09 54.42 19.40
C GLN A 40 44.52 54.02 20.79
N ARG A 41 44.77 52.83 21.37
CA ARG A 41 45.91 51.90 21.19
C ARG A 41 45.68 50.50 21.80
N ASP A 42 46.50 49.54 21.39
CA ASP A 42 46.92 48.24 21.95
C ASP A 42 46.66 47.93 23.45
N GLY A 43 46.61 46.63 23.83
CA GLY A 43 47.08 46.24 25.16
C GLY A 43 46.58 44.91 25.76
N GLU A 44 47.29 43.83 25.47
CA GLU A 44 47.20 42.49 26.10
C GLU A 44 47.16 42.41 27.66
N THR A 45 46.45 41.38 28.13
CA THR A 45 46.85 40.43 29.21
C THR A 45 47.19 40.94 30.62
N THR A 46 46.37 40.58 31.63
CA THR A 46 46.80 39.66 32.72
C THR A 46 45.66 39.17 33.65
N ARG A 47 45.93 38.05 34.34
CA ARG A 47 45.03 37.33 35.26
C ARG A 47 45.15 37.82 36.72
N ALA A 48 44.08 37.53 37.48
CA ALA A 48 44.04 37.27 38.93
C ALA A 48 44.18 38.44 39.93
N ALA A 49 43.09 38.67 40.67
CA ALA A 49 43.06 38.54 42.13
C ALA A 49 41.60 38.42 42.61
N GLN A 50 41.37 37.79 43.76
CA GLN A 50 40.05 37.60 44.38
C GLN A 50 40.12 38.06 45.84
N ILE A 51 38.99 38.58 46.36
CA ILE A 51 38.70 38.85 47.78
C ILE A 51 39.50 40.00 48.43
N ASP A 52 38.79 41.09 48.76
CA ASP A 52 38.55 41.47 50.16
C ASP A 52 37.34 42.43 50.24
N GLY A 53 36.66 42.43 51.38
CA GLY A 53 35.51 43.30 51.64
C GLY A 53 35.34 43.55 53.14
N GLU A 54 34.84 44.74 53.50
CA GLU A 54 34.58 45.12 54.90
C GLU A 54 33.26 45.90 55.05
N THR A 55 32.50 45.51 56.08
CA THR A 55 31.61 46.31 56.98
C THR A 55 30.60 47.31 56.38
N ASN A 56 29.26 47.25 56.54
CA ASN A 56 28.34 46.81 57.63
C ASN A 56 27.98 47.89 58.69
N GLU A 57 26.79 47.75 59.30
CA GLU A 57 26.05 48.61 60.27
C GLU A 57 25.13 49.73 59.68
N THR A 58 23.87 49.95 60.12
CA THR A 58 22.97 49.21 61.05
C THR A 58 21.48 49.56 60.82
N GLY A 59 20.55 48.65 61.21
CA GLY A 59 19.10 48.95 61.45
C GLY A 59 18.10 48.00 60.78
N MET A 60 17.81 46.79 61.31
CA MET A 60 16.66 46.48 62.21
C MET A 60 15.28 46.82 61.64
N GLN A 61 14.26 45.94 61.51
CA GLN A 61 13.91 44.56 61.93
C GLN A 61 12.82 44.01 60.95
N ASN A 62 12.31 42.76 60.90
CA ASN A 62 12.37 41.57 61.79
C ASN A 62 12.11 40.22 61.03
N ALA A 63 12.04 39.13 61.81
CA ALA A 63 11.41 37.79 61.65
C ALA A 63 10.29 37.55 60.59
N THR A 64 10.08 36.35 60.01
CA THR A 64 10.73 35.00 60.08
C THR A 64 10.15 34.10 58.97
N ASN A 65 10.97 33.30 58.25
CA ASN A 65 10.86 31.83 58.19
C ASN A 65 11.87 31.14 57.24
N GLU A 66 12.58 30.18 57.82
CA GLU A 66 13.03 28.88 57.29
C GLU A 66 13.42 28.73 55.80
N THR A 67 14.74 28.58 55.61
CA THR A 67 15.37 27.97 54.42
C THR A 67 15.00 26.48 54.28
N ASN A 68 14.43 26.10 53.14
CA ASN A 68 14.45 24.71 52.67
C ASN A 68 15.12 24.63 51.29
N THR A 69 16.43 24.38 51.29
CA THR A 69 17.15 23.94 50.09
C THR A 69 17.03 22.42 49.97
N SER A 70 16.06 21.96 49.19
CA SER A 70 15.99 20.58 48.71
C SER A 70 15.89 20.59 47.19
N SER A 71 16.85 19.99 46.49
CA SER A 71 16.64 19.65 45.08
C SER A 71 15.51 18.63 45.01
N PRO A 72 14.49 18.81 44.15
CA PRO A 72 13.37 17.88 44.09
C PRO A 72 13.87 16.46 43.81
N PRO A 73 13.32 15.44 44.50
CA PRO A 73 13.74 14.06 44.31
C PRO A 73 13.47 13.65 42.86
N ARG A 74 14.43 12.98 42.22
CA ARG A 74 14.36 12.62 40.78
C ARG A 74 13.25 11.64 40.45
N HIS A 75 12.74 10.93 41.47
CA HIS A 75 11.57 10.06 41.40
C HIS A 75 10.77 10.28 42.69
N LEU A 76 9.46 10.50 42.56
CA LEU A 76 8.50 10.35 43.66
C LEU A 76 7.76 9.02 43.51
N ASP A 77 7.25 8.50 44.62
CA ASP A 77 6.26 7.42 44.60
C ASP A 77 4.98 7.94 43.92
N PRO A 78 4.39 7.22 42.93
CA PRO A 78 3.18 7.65 42.25
C PRO A 78 2.01 7.96 43.21
N ASP A 79 1.90 7.23 44.31
CA ASP A 79 0.82 7.40 45.29
C ASP A 79 1.05 8.61 46.23
N GLU A 80 2.27 9.16 46.25
CA GLU A 80 2.63 10.39 47.01
C GLU A 80 2.73 11.64 46.11
N ALA A 81 2.56 11.50 44.79
CA ALA A 81 2.69 12.59 43.82
C ALA A 81 1.46 13.52 43.80
N VAL A 82 1.43 14.53 44.67
CA VAL A 82 0.32 15.50 44.74
C VAL A 82 0.57 16.73 43.86
N GLY A 83 -0.03 16.74 42.67
CA GLY A 83 -0.10 17.92 41.78
C GLY A 83 -0.79 17.62 40.45
N GLN A 84 -1.39 18.63 39.82
CA GLN A 84 -1.81 18.52 38.42
C GLN A 84 -0.55 18.55 37.55
N GLY A 85 -0.14 17.38 37.04
CA GLY A 85 1.01 17.27 36.15
C GLY A 85 0.85 18.15 34.91
N ASN A 86 1.90 18.86 34.52
CA ASN A 86 1.86 19.69 33.31
C ASN A 86 2.03 18.79 32.06
N VAL A 87 0.93 18.17 31.66
CA VAL A 87 0.88 17.20 30.55
C VAL A 87 1.41 17.83 29.25
N SER A 88 1.06 19.09 28.95
CA SER A 88 1.56 19.82 27.79
C SER A 88 3.09 19.99 27.76
N SER A 89 3.77 19.97 28.93
CA SER A 89 5.24 19.95 28.98
C SER A 89 5.84 18.58 28.71
N VAL A 90 5.12 17.49 29.01
CA VAL A 90 5.52 16.12 28.67
C VAL A 90 5.31 15.89 27.17
N GLU A 91 4.18 16.35 26.65
CA GLU A 91 3.80 16.35 25.24
C GLU A 91 4.87 17.05 24.38
N ALA A 92 5.18 18.32 24.68
CA ALA A 92 6.24 19.07 23.99
C ALA A 92 7.63 18.41 24.10
N TYR A 93 7.93 17.73 25.22
CA TYR A 93 9.17 16.97 25.36
C TYR A 93 9.21 15.73 24.45
N LEU A 94 8.11 14.99 24.33
CA LEU A 94 8.02 13.80 23.46
C LEU A 94 8.11 14.20 21.98
N VAL A 95 7.39 15.25 21.58
CA VAL A 95 7.43 15.82 20.22
C VAL A 95 8.84 16.30 19.87
N ALA A 96 9.52 17.01 20.78
CA ALA A 96 10.92 17.39 20.58
C ALA A 96 11.88 16.18 20.51
N ALA A 97 11.64 15.12 21.29
CA ALA A 97 12.44 13.90 21.27
C ALA A 97 12.26 13.06 20.00
N LEU A 98 11.05 13.03 19.44
CA LEU A 98 10.76 12.43 18.13
C LEU A 98 11.41 13.26 17.01
N GLY A 99 11.27 14.59 17.07
CA GLY A 99 11.92 15.53 16.15
C GLY A 99 13.45 15.40 16.10
N GLU A 100 14.11 15.33 17.25
CA GLU A 100 15.56 15.15 17.32
C GLU A 100 16.01 13.79 16.76
N ARG A 101 15.15 12.76 16.79
CA ARG A 101 15.41 11.47 16.11
C ARG A 101 15.29 11.58 14.60
N LEU A 102 14.27 12.26 14.07
CA LEU A 102 14.15 12.53 12.62
C LEU A 102 15.40 13.27 12.11
N LYS A 103 15.82 14.33 12.82
CA LYS A 103 17.07 15.05 12.56
C LYS A 103 18.30 14.15 12.65
N SER A 104 18.47 13.38 13.73
CA SER A 104 19.63 12.50 13.92
C SER A 104 19.70 11.39 12.84
N SER A 105 18.55 10.93 12.35
CA SER A 105 18.47 9.96 11.25
C SER A 105 18.85 10.59 9.91
N ALA A 106 18.45 11.84 9.66
CA ALA A 106 18.87 12.59 8.47
C ALA A 106 20.38 12.93 8.51
N GLU A 107 20.92 13.25 9.69
CA GLU A 107 22.37 13.39 9.92
C GLU A 107 23.09 12.07 9.60
N ALA A 108 22.64 10.93 10.14
CA ALA A 108 23.24 9.63 9.85
C ALA A 108 23.15 9.21 8.37
N LEU A 109 22.05 9.54 7.68
CA LEU A 109 21.91 9.32 6.24
C LEU A 109 22.91 10.17 5.44
N SER A 110 23.15 11.42 5.85
CA SER A 110 24.12 12.32 5.23
C SER A 110 25.59 11.95 5.53
N ASP A 111 25.83 11.02 6.45
CA ASP A 111 27.14 10.42 6.76
C ASP A 111 27.27 9.00 6.15
N ASP A 112 26.40 8.64 5.20
CA ASP A 112 26.29 7.32 4.52
C ASP A 112 25.99 6.12 5.46
N ASP A 113 25.57 6.36 6.70
CA ASP A 113 25.25 5.32 7.69
C ASP A 113 23.75 4.97 7.68
N TYR A 114 23.31 4.34 6.58
CA TYR A 114 21.92 3.87 6.38
C TYR A 114 21.43 2.93 7.49
N GLN A 115 22.34 2.14 8.10
CA GLN A 115 21.97 1.27 9.21
C GLN A 115 21.63 2.13 10.43
N ARG A 116 22.49 3.08 10.79
CA ARG A 116 22.24 3.97 11.92
C ARG A 116 21.02 4.86 11.71
N ALA A 117 20.81 5.38 10.50
CA ALA A 117 19.62 6.17 10.15
C ALA A 117 18.32 5.40 10.43
N ARG A 118 18.24 4.12 10.02
CA ARG A 118 17.09 3.26 10.35
C ARG A 118 16.98 2.92 11.83
N GLU A 119 18.09 2.59 12.49
CA GLU A 119 18.08 2.27 13.93
C GLU A 119 17.59 3.44 14.80
N ILE A 120 17.90 4.69 14.43
CA ILE A 120 17.42 5.89 15.13
C ILE A 120 15.89 6.03 15.06
N LEU A 121 15.28 5.59 13.96
CA LEU A 121 13.84 5.56 13.73
C LEU A 121 13.22 4.18 14.03
N GLY A 122 13.95 3.31 14.73
CA GLY A 122 13.52 1.96 15.11
C GLY A 122 12.59 1.93 16.33
N PRO A 123 12.59 0.84 17.11
CA PRO A 123 11.63 0.60 18.20
C PRO A 123 11.57 1.69 19.28
N GLU A 124 12.66 2.44 19.52
CA GLU A 124 12.64 3.55 20.47
C GLU A 124 11.99 4.82 19.92
N TYR A 125 11.80 4.95 18.61
CA TYR A 125 10.93 5.99 18.03
C TYR A 125 9.46 5.60 18.26
N ASP A 126 9.10 4.36 17.90
CA ASP A 126 7.76 3.80 18.14
C ASP A 126 7.35 3.93 19.63
N THR A 127 8.25 3.54 20.54
CA THR A 127 8.03 3.66 22.00
C THR A 127 7.82 5.11 22.48
N LEU A 128 8.33 6.11 21.76
CA LEU A 128 8.12 7.54 22.08
C LEU A 128 6.81 8.06 21.45
N LEU A 129 6.46 7.55 20.26
CA LEU A 129 5.22 7.85 19.56
C LEU A 129 4.01 7.26 20.31
N ASP A 130 4.05 5.97 20.69
CA ASP A 130 3.04 5.31 21.54
C ASP A 130 2.75 6.12 22.82
N ARG A 131 3.81 6.71 23.42
CA ARG A 131 3.69 7.55 24.63
C ARG A 131 3.14 8.93 24.34
N TYR A 132 3.41 9.47 23.16
CA TYR A 132 2.83 10.72 22.70
C TYR A 132 1.33 10.52 22.47
N GLU A 133 0.95 9.53 21.67
CA GLU A 133 -0.44 9.18 21.36
C GLU A 133 -1.26 8.85 22.61
N LEU A 134 -0.72 8.07 23.55
CA LEU A 134 -1.38 7.80 24.84
C LEU A 134 -1.67 9.06 25.66
N ILE A 135 -0.83 10.10 25.55
CA ILE A 135 -0.97 11.37 26.25
C ILE A 135 -1.83 12.37 25.47
N ALA A 136 -1.76 12.30 24.14
CA ALA A 136 -2.54 13.12 23.22
C ALA A 136 -4.00 12.67 23.17
N SER A 137 -4.30 11.37 23.30
CA SER A 137 -5.65 10.77 23.22
C SER A 137 -6.70 11.38 24.16
N ASP A 138 -6.29 12.02 25.26
CA ASP A 138 -7.18 12.76 26.18
C ASP A 138 -7.49 14.21 25.70
N ARG A 139 -7.02 14.58 24.50
CA ARG A 139 -7.21 15.88 23.82
C ARG A 139 -7.42 15.67 22.32
N ASP A 140 -8.05 16.62 21.66
CA ASP A 140 -8.27 16.59 20.20
C ASP A 140 -6.98 16.99 19.43
N LEU A 141 -5.92 16.16 19.52
CA LEU A 141 -4.56 16.45 19.02
C LEU A 141 -3.95 15.29 18.19
N ASP A 142 -4.79 14.38 17.69
CA ASP A 142 -4.40 13.16 16.96
C ASP A 142 -3.57 13.42 15.70
N THR A 143 -3.83 14.54 15.02
CA THR A 143 -3.17 14.94 13.76
C THR A 143 -1.65 15.05 13.84
N THR A 144 -1.10 15.41 15.01
CA THR A 144 0.35 15.53 15.20
C THR A 144 1.02 14.16 15.33
N GLY A 145 0.33 13.17 15.93
CA GLY A 145 0.81 11.79 16.05
C GLY A 145 0.92 11.14 14.66
N THR A 146 -0.17 11.21 13.90
CA THR A 146 -0.21 10.76 12.49
C THR A 146 0.88 11.43 11.64
N SER A 147 1.04 12.75 11.74
CA SER A 147 2.10 13.46 11.01
C SER A 147 3.51 12.98 11.39
N LEU A 148 3.76 12.67 12.67
CA LEU A 148 5.04 12.11 13.14
C LEU A 148 5.26 10.65 12.71
N ALA A 149 4.19 9.87 12.54
CA ALA A 149 4.24 8.52 11.99
C ALA A 149 4.58 8.55 10.49
N ASP A 150 3.81 9.30 9.70
CA ASP A 150 3.96 9.47 8.24
C ASP A 150 5.34 10.07 7.89
N THR A 151 5.84 11.01 8.70
CA THR A 151 7.18 11.56 8.54
C THR A 151 8.26 10.50 8.71
N ARG A 152 8.12 9.63 9.72
CA ARG A 152 9.08 8.56 9.99
C ARG A 152 9.03 7.46 8.94
N GLU A 153 7.85 7.08 8.45
CA GLU A 153 7.73 6.14 7.32
C GLU A 153 8.37 6.70 6.04
N GLY A 154 8.04 7.95 5.66
CA GLY A 154 8.63 8.61 4.50
C GLY A 154 10.16 8.77 4.59
N GLN A 155 10.69 8.98 5.79
CA GLN A 155 12.15 9.01 6.00
C GLN A 155 12.79 7.63 5.89
N LEU A 156 12.13 6.57 6.36
CA LEU A 156 12.61 5.20 6.17
C LEU A 156 12.58 4.78 4.68
N GLU A 157 11.53 5.16 3.93
CA GLU A 157 11.45 4.99 2.48
C GLU A 157 12.64 5.68 1.79
N TYR A 158 12.90 6.95 2.10
CA TYR A 158 14.02 7.70 1.51
C TYR A 158 15.39 7.08 1.82
N VAL A 159 15.62 6.65 3.07
CA VAL A 159 16.86 5.95 3.48
C VAL A 159 17.04 4.64 2.70
N GLU A 160 15.96 3.90 2.40
CA GLU A 160 16.02 2.67 1.59
C GLU A 160 16.30 2.97 0.11
N THR A 161 15.62 3.94 -0.50
CA THR A 161 15.84 4.32 -1.91
C THR A 161 17.28 4.79 -2.15
N VAL A 162 17.82 5.67 -1.29
CA VAL A 162 19.20 6.15 -1.42
C VAL A 162 20.21 4.99 -1.20
N GLN A 163 19.95 4.07 -0.27
CA GLN A 163 20.85 2.93 -0.08
C GLN A 163 20.91 2.00 -1.32
N GLU A 164 19.78 1.72 -1.97
CA GLU A 164 19.79 0.87 -3.18
C GLU A 164 20.33 1.63 -4.41
N TYR A 165 20.19 2.96 -4.47
CA TYR A 165 20.90 3.81 -5.44
C TYR A 165 22.41 3.63 -5.31
N ASP A 166 22.98 3.87 -4.13
CA ASP A 166 24.42 3.74 -3.86
C ASP A 166 24.96 2.34 -4.16
N ARG A 167 24.23 1.31 -3.74
CA ARG A 167 24.57 -0.09 -4.04
C ARG A 167 24.56 -0.37 -5.54
N THR A 168 23.61 0.20 -6.28
CA THR A 168 23.50 0.08 -7.74
C THR A 168 24.62 0.86 -8.43
N TYR A 169 25.05 1.99 -7.85
CA TYR A 169 26.16 2.79 -8.35
C TYR A 169 27.49 2.06 -8.20
N GLN A 170 27.74 1.38 -7.08
CA GLN A 170 28.91 0.51 -6.94
C GLN A 170 28.90 -0.65 -7.98
N ARG A 171 27.73 -1.29 -8.20
CA ARG A 171 27.57 -2.32 -9.25
C ARG A 171 27.82 -1.76 -10.65
N TYR A 172 27.49 -0.50 -10.90
CA TYR A 172 27.76 0.21 -12.16
C TYR A 172 29.27 0.43 -12.35
N LEU A 173 29.97 0.94 -11.33
CA LEU A 173 31.43 1.11 -11.35
C LEU A 173 32.16 -0.23 -11.56
N GLU A 174 31.70 -1.31 -10.93
CA GLU A 174 32.20 -2.67 -11.18
C GLU A 174 32.01 -3.10 -12.65
N ALA A 175 30.83 -2.83 -13.24
CA ALA A 175 30.54 -3.16 -14.63
C ALA A 175 31.43 -2.37 -15.61
N LYS A 176 31.67 -1.07 -15.36
CA LYS A 176 32.62 -0.25 -16.13
C LYS A 176 34.06 -0.75 -15.99
N ALA A 177 34.50 -1.08 -14.77
CA ALA A 177 35.83 -1.63 -14.53
C ALA A 177 36.05 -2.99 -15.22
N ALA A 178 34.99 -3.79 -15.39
CA ALA A 178 34.99 -5.03 -16.14
C ALA A 178 34.84 -4.86 -17.67
N GLY A 179 34.62 -3.64 -18.17
CA GLY A 179 34.35 -3.36 -19.58
C GLY A 179 33.01 -3.92 -20.10
N ASN A 180 32.03 -4.16 -19.20
CA ASN A 180 30.72 -4.70 -19.53
C ASN A 180 29.71 -3.58 -19.78
N GLU A 181 29.86 -2.93 -20.94
CA GLU A 181 29.09 -1.75 -21.35
C GLU A 181 27.56 -1.96 -21.37
N ASP A 182 27.07 -3.15 -21.76
CA ASP A 182 25.63 -3.43 -21.75
C ASP A 182 25.08 -3.55 -20.32
N ARG A 183 25.85 -4.16 -19.40
CA ARG A 183 25.44 -4.20 -17.99
C ARG A 183 25.55 -2.83 -17.34
N ALA A 184 26.56 -2.04 -17.69
CA ALA A 184 26.72 -0.67 -17.22
C ALA A 184 25.55 0.21 -17.64
N ARG A 185 25.16 0.22 -18.94
CA ARG A 185 23.97 0.93 -19.42
C ARG A 185 22.67 0.45 -18.77
N THR A 186 22.53 -0.86 -18.52
CA THR A 186 21.37 -1.37 -17.76
C THR A 186 21.30 -0.78 -16.35
N LEU A 187 22.44 -0.77 -15.64
CA LEU A 187 22.55 -0.19 -14.29
C LEU A 187 22.35 1.33 -14.29
N ALA A 188 22.84 2.04 -15.30
CA ALA A 188 22.67 3.48 -15.42
C ALA A 188 21.22 3.91 -15.65
N ARG A 189 20.37 3.04 -16.20
CA ARG A 189 18.90 3.22 -16.23
C ARG A 189 18.25 2.86 -14.88
N GLU A 190 18.70 1.76 -14.25
CA GLU A 190 18.31 1.36 -12.86
C GLU A 190 18.59 2.53 -11.88
N LEU A 191 19.68 3.28 -12.07
CA LEU A 191 20.03 4.48 -11.30
C LEU A 191 19.19 5.72 -11.65
N ASP A 192 18.77 5.89 -12.91
CA ASP A 192 17.90 7.00 -13.34
C ASP A 192 16.51 6.90 -12.69
N GLU A 193 15.99 5.68 -12.62
CA GLU A 193 14.74 5.34 -11.93
C GLU A 193 14.87 5.60 -10.42
N LEU A 194 15.92 5.08 -9.77
CA LEU A 194 16.16 5.26 -8.33
C LEU A 194 16.41 6.72 -7.91
N ALA A 195 17.12 7.51 -8.74
CA ALA A 195 17.31 8.93 -8.50
C ALA A 195 15.99 9.72 -8.60
N GLY A 196 15.12 9.35 -9.54
CA GLY A 196 13.77 9.89 -9.65
C GLY A 196 12.91 9.57 -8.41
N GLU A 197 12.91 8.30 -7.99
CA GLU A 197 12.21 7.87 -6.77
C GLU A 197 12.74 8.60 -5.52
N ALA A 198 14.05 8.79 -5.40
CA ALA A 198 14.67 9.53 -4.30
C ALA A 198 14.20 11.00 -4.26
N ALA A 199 14.19 11.70 -5.40
CA ALA A 199 13.73 13.08 -5.48
C ALA A 199 12.24 13.24 -5.14
N GLU A 200 11.39 12.28 -5.54
CA GLU A 200 9.97 12.24 -5.16
C GLU A 200 9.76 11.95 -3.68
N SER A 201 10.56 11.03 -3.10
CA SER A 201 10.54 10.71 -1.67
C SER A 201 10.98 11.90 -0.82
N ARG A 202 12.06 12.58 -1.21
CA ARG A 202 12.52 13.85 -0.59
C ARG A 202 11.41 14.91 -0.61
N THR A 203 10.77 15.12 -1.76
CA THR A 203 9.73 16.15 -1.93
C THR A 203 8.50 15.88 -1.06
N ARG A 204 8.13 14.61 -0.86
CA ARG A 204 7.07 14.22 0.10
C ARG A 204 7.54 14.43 1.54
N LEU A 205 8.78 14.04 1.86
CA LEU A 205 9.34 14.18 3.20
C LEU A 205 9.47 15.66 3.64
N GLU A 206 9.80 16.57 2.72
CA GLU A 206 9.79 18.02 2.98
C GLU A 206 8.40 18.55 3.36
N ALA A 207 7.34 18.04 2.71
CA ALA A 207 5.96 18.39 3.05
C ALA A 207 5.61 17.87 4.46
N ASN A 208 5.93 16.60 4.76
CA ASN A 208 5.71 15.99 6.07
C ASN A 208 6.47 16.72 7.19
N TYR A 209 7.74 17.10 6.96
CA TYR A 209 8.53 17.92 7.89
C TYR A 209 7.85 19.28 8.16
N THR A 210 7.30 19.90 7.13
CA THR A 210 6.61 21.20 7.25
C THR A 210 5.31 21.08 8.04
N GLU A 211 4.57 19.98 7.87
CA GLU A 211 3.38 19.69 8.66
C GLU A 211 3.72 19.50 10.15
N VAL A 212 4.73 18.67 10.46
CA VAL A 212 5.21 18.41 11.84
C VAL A 212 5.73 19.68 12.54
N GLU A 213 6.43 20.56 11.84
CA GLU A 213 6.85 21.84 12.43
C GLU A 213 5.65 22.75 12.74
N SER A 214 4.64 22.77 11.86
CA SER A 214 3.46 23.63 12.01
C SER A 214 2.51 23.18 13.13
N THR A 215 2.44 21.87 13.38
CA THR A 215 1.56 21.23 14.37
C THR A 215 2.25 21.01 15.71
N GLY A 216 3.48 20.47 15.69
CA GLY A 216 4.22 20.06 16.88
C GLY A 216 5.22 21.09 17.45
N GLY A 217 5.54 22.17 16.72
CA GLY A 217 6.50 23.19 17.19
C GLY A 217 7.95 22.71 17.28
N VAL A 218 8.29 21.62 16.58
CA VAL A 218 9.66 21.13 16.37
C VAL A 218 10.40 22.08 15.42
N GLN A 219 11.73 22.05 15.42
CA GLN A 219 12.56 22.59 14.35
C GLN A 219 13.29 21.46 13.63
N LEU A 220 12.97 21.25 12.35
CA LEU A 220 13.51 20.21 11.47
C LEU A 220 14.37 20.79 10.35
N ASP A 221 14.63 22.10 10.32
CA ASP A 221 15.50 22.80 9.35
C ASP A 221 16.84 22.11 9.11
N VAL A 222 17.54 21.69 10.18
CA VAL A 222 18.81 20.94 10.07
C VAL A 222 18.60 19.59 9.38
N GLY A 223 17.48 18.92 9.66
CA GLY A 223 17.10 17.69 8.96
C GLY A 223 16.85 17.95 7.47
N ARG A 224 16.16 19.03 7.10
CA ARG A 224 15.98 19.44 5.69
C ARG A 224 17.31 19.66 4.99
N GLU A 225 18.23 20.39 5.62
CA GLU A 225 19.58 20.66 5.09
C GLU A 225 20.36 19.37 4.80
N ARG A 226 20.24 18.35 5.67
CA ARG A 226 20.84 17.02 5.45
C ARG A 226 20.20 16.26 4.29
N LEU A 227 18.87 16.23 4.22
CA LEU A 227 18.14 15.58 3.12
C LEU A 227 18.45 16.24 1.76
N GLU A 228 18.56 17.57 1.73
CA GLU A 228 18.95 18.33 0.53
C GLU A 228 20.41 18.05 0.11
N THR A 229 21.32 17.90 1.08
CA THR A 229 22.71 17.50 0.82
C THR A 229 22.77 16.15 0.12
N VAL A 230 22.00 15.17 0.59
CA VAL A 230 21.92 13.81 0.01
C VAL A 230 21.30 13.85 -1.40
N SER A 231 20.20 14.58 -1.60
CA SER A 231 19.59 14.74 -2.94
C SER A 231 20.56 15.36 -3.94
N THR A 232 21.24 16.44 -3.52
CA THR A 232 22.23 17.13 -4.33
C THR A 232 23.37 16.19 -4.75
N SER A 233 23.79 15.27 -3.88
CA SER A 233 24.80 14.25 -4.20
C SER A 233 24.28 13.24 -5.21
N VAL A 234 23.09 12.66 -4.97
CA VAL A 234 22.44 11.69 -5.88
C VAL A 234 22.23 12.29 -7.27
N GLU A 235 21.75 13.54 -7.35
CA GLU A 235 21.55 14.26 -8.62
C GLU A 235 22.86 14.52 -9.37
N GLN A 236 23.94 14.91 -8.66
CA GLN A 236 25.25 15.13 -9.26
C GLN A 236 25.91 13.84 -9.75
N ASP A 237 25.80 12.75 -9.00
CA ASP A 237 26.31 11.45 -9.44
C ASP A 237 25.49 10.89 -10.60
N GLN A 238 24.16 11.02 -10.58
CA GLN A 238 23.33 10.55 -11.67
C GLN A 238 23.56 11.35 -12.96
N GLU A 239 23.84 12.66 -12.88
CA GLU A 239 24.18 13.44 -14.08
C GLU A 239 25.54 13.02 -14.67
N GLN A 240 26.54 12.69 -13.83
CA GLN A 240 27.80 12.12 -14.29
C GLN A 240 27.62 10.74 -14.95
N VAL A 241 26.75 9.90 -14.39
CA VAL A 241 26.37 8.59 -14.98
C VAL A 241 25.68 8.81 -16.33
N ARG A 242 24.73 9.74 -16.43
CA ARG A 242 24.05 10.08 -17.68
C ARG A 242 25.01 10.56 -18.77
N ASP A 243 25.94 11.45 -18.42
CA ASP A 243 26.97 11.97 -19.34
C ASP A 243 27.98 10.91 -19.79
N ALA A 244 28.29 9.93 -18.93
CA ALA A 244 29.22 8.85 -19.25
C ALA A 244 28.61 7.76 -20.16
N GLU A 245 27.35 7.39 -19.91
CA GLU A 245 26.72 6.22 -20.55
C GLU A 245 25.85 6.54 -21.75
N PHE A 246 25.30 7.75 -21.83
CA PHE A 246 24.28 8.07 -22.82
C PHE A 246 24.49 9.40 -23.54
N ARG A 247 24.00 9.44 -24.78
CA ARG A 247 23.84 10.66 -25.57
C ARG A 247 22.41 11.14 -25.47
N ARG A 248 22.23 12.41 -25.14
CA ARG A 248 20.91 13.06 -25.10
C ARG A 248 20.36 13.18 -26.52
N THR A 249 19.07 12.94 -26.68
CA THR A 249 18.36 13.12 -27.94
C THR A 249 17.31 14.22 -27.82
N GLN A 250 16.87 14.73 -28.96
CA GLN A 250 15.73 15.60 -29.11
C GLN A 250 14.80 14.99 -30.16
N ILE A 251 13.50 14.99 -29.86
CA ILE A 251 12.45 14.63 -30.81
C ILE A 251 11.63 15.87 -31.14
N GLU A 252 11.51 16.16 -32.42
CA GLU A 252 10.57 17.15 -32.94
C GLU A 252 9.46 16.42 -33.69
N ALA A 253 8.22 16.85 -33.53
CA ALA A 253 7.08 16.24 -34.20
C ALA A 253 6.02 17.30 -34.54
N GLN A 254 5.29 17.05 -35.61
CA GLN A 254 4.14 17.83 -36.04
C GLN A 254 3.10 16.91 -36.69
N SER A 255 1.82 17.17 -36.43
CA SER A 255 0.72 16.56 -37.19
C SER A 255 0.31 17.50 -38.32
N ARG A 256 0.05 16.96 -39.52
CA ARG A 256 -0.53 17.76 -40.62
C ARG A 256 -2.03 18.02 -40.42
N ALA A 257 -2.70 17.24 -39.55
CA ALA A 257 -4.09 17.40 -39.19
C ALA A 257 -4.22 17.96 -37.76
N VAL A 258 -5.06 18.98 -37.57
CA VAL A 258 -5.33 19.59 -36.25
C VAL A 258 -6.52 18.92 -35.55
N ALA A 259 -7.46 18.38 -36.33
CA ALA A 259 -8.56 17.54 -35.86
C ALA A 259 -8.51 16.18 -36.59
N GLY A 260 -8.97 15.13 -35.91
CA GLY A 260 -8.91 13.75 -36.39
C GLY A 260 -9.50 12.78 -35.36
N SER A 261 -9.58 11.50 -35.70
CA SER A 261 -10.23 10.44 -34.91
C SER A 261 -9.49 9.11 -35.06
N PHE A 262 -10.03 8.01 -34.54
CA PHE A 262 -9.49 6.69 -34.90
C PHE A 262 -9.67 6.41 -36.40
N ALA A 263 -10.83 6.74 -36.97
CA ALA A 263 -11.13 6.48 -38.39
C ALA A 263 -10.30 7.37 -39.33
N ASP A 264 -10.16 8.65 -39.00
CA ASP A 264 -9.40 9.66 -39.74
C ASP A 264 -8.12 10.01 -38.96
N PRO A 265 -6.98 9.34 -39.23
CA PRO A 265 -5.80 9.38 -38.38
C PRO A 265 -5.10 10.75 -38.40
N PHE A 266 -4.25 10.98 -37.41
CA PHE A 266 -3.31 12.10 -37.43
C PHE A 266 -2.00 11.69 -38.14
N PRO A 267 -1.73 12.17 -39.37
CA PRO A 267 -0.46 11.92 -40.05
C PRO A 267 0.64 12.75 -39.38
N ILE A 268 1.43 12.08 -38.54
CA ILE A 268 2.55 12.68 -37.82
C ILE A 268 3.81 12.55 -38.68
N THR A 269 4.58 13.63 -38.71
CA THR A 269 5.98 13.64 -39.15
C THR A 269 6.84 14.20 -38.04
N GLY A 270 8.02 13.63 -37.86
CA GLY A 270 8.98 14.15 -36.90
C GLY A 270 10.41 13.87 -37.31
N ARG A 271 11.34 14.27 -36.43
CA ARG A 271 12.77 14.09 -36.57
C ARG A 271 13.36 13.74 -35.21
N VAL A 272 14.32 12.82 -35.17
CA VAL A 272 15.09 12.51 -33.95
C VAL A 272 16.56 12.84 -34.23
N THR A 273 17.15 13.67 -33.36
CA THR A 273 18.57 14.04 -33.41
C THR A 273 19.22 13.84 -32.06
N GLU A 274 20.55 13.74 -32.01
CA GLU A 274 21.33 14.03 -30.82
C GLU A 274 21.19 15.53 -30.48
N THR A 275 21.41 15.93 -29.22
CA THR A 275 21.25 17.32 -28.77
C THR A 275 22.29 18.28 -29.38
N ASP A 276 23.38 17.76 -29.95
CA ASP A 276 24.36 18.54 -30.72
C ASP A 276 23.93 18.77 -32.19
N GLY A 277 22.85 18.12 -32.64
CA GLY A 277 22.23 18.26 -33.95
C GLY A 277 22.47 17.10 -34.93
N GLU A 278 23.27 16.09 -34.59
CA GLU A 278 23.50 14.93 -35.46
C GLU A 278 22.20 14.08 -35.60
N PRO A 279 21.75 13.73 -36.81
CA PRO A 279 20.53 12.95 -36.98
C PRO A 279 20.69 11.48 -36.61
N LEU A 280 19.67 10.90 -35.95
CA LEU A 280 19.58 9.44 -35.77
C LEU A 280 19.01 8.81 -37.06
N GLY A 281 19.80 8.86 -38.13
CA GLY A 281 19.40 8.43 -39.47
C GLY A 281 19.54 6.92 -39.74
N ASP A 282 18.77 6.42 -40.71
CA ASP A 282 18.72 5.02 -41.15
C ASP A 282 18.51 4.00 -39.99
N ALA A 283 17.84 4.44 -38.91
CA ALA A 283 17.74 3.74 -37.64
C ALA A 283 16.32 3.21 -37.37
N SER A 284 16.23 2.00 -36.82
CA SER A 284 14.95 1.42 -36.36
C SER A 284 14.63 1.91 -34.95
N LEU A 285 13.79 2.93 -34.82
CA LEU A 285 13.43 3.56 -33.54
C LEU A 285 12.03 3.14 -33.09
N ASN A 286 11.81 3.00 -31.77
CA ASN A 286 10.46 2.88 -31.21
C ASN A 286 9.95 4.29 -30.87
N ILE A 287 8.87 4.72 -31.52
CA ILE A 287 8.20 6.00 -31.27
C ILE A 287 6.85 5.72 -30.63
N THR A 288 6.58 6.34 -29.48
CA THR A 288 5.32 6.21 -28.75
C THR A 288 4.53 7.50 -28.86
N VAL A 289 3.28 7.42 -29.32
CA VAL A 289 2.34 8.55 -29.39
C VAL A 289 1.15 8.28 -28.48
N GLY A 290 1.00 9.08 -27.43
CA GLY A 290 0.10 8.77 -26.31
C GLY A 290 0.47 7.42 -25.68
N ALA A 291 -0.41 6.43 -25.82
CA ALA A 291 -0.20 5.06 -25.35
C ALA A 291 0.18 4.06 -26.48
N GLN A 292 0.30 4.52 -27.73
CA GLN A 292 0.56 3.65 -28.89
C GLN A 292 2.03 3.70 -29.27
N SER A 293 2.76 2.59 -29.11
CA SER A 293 4.12 2.47 -29.62
C SER A 293 4.14 1.94 -31.06
N THR A 294 5.08 2.41 -31.87
CA THR A 294 5.26 2.01 -33.26
C THR A 294 6.74 2.04 -33.60
N ARG A 295 7.23 0.96 -34.21
CA ARG A 295 8.59 0.90 -34.73
C ARG A 295 8.64 1.56 -36.11
N VAL A 296 9.46 2.60 -36.24
CA VAL A 296 9.71 3.32 -37.48
C VAL A 296 11.15 3.12 -37.91
N VAL A 297 11.43 3.26 -39.21
CA VAL A 297 12.79 3.41 -39.73
C VAL A 297 12.94 4.87 -40.13
N THR A 298 13.93 5.57 -39.56
CA THR A 298 14.25 6.95 -39.95
C THR A 298 14.95 6.99 -41.31
N ASP A 299 14.78 8.08 -42.05
CA ASP A 299 15.64 8.38 -43.20
C ASP A 299 17.02 8.88 -42.76
N ALA A 300 17.94 9.09 -43.71
CA ALA A 300 19.30 9.57 -43.43
C ALA A 300 19.35 10.93 -42.71
N ASP A 301 18.29 11.74 -42.78
CA ASP A 301 18.18 13.01 -42.05
C ASP A 301 17.57 12.83 -40.65
N GLY A 302 17.29 11.60 -40.21
CA GLY A 302 16.69 11.29 -38.90
C GLY A 302 15.17 11.47 -38.86
N SER A 303 14.52 11.62 -40.00
CA SER A 303 13.08 11.92 -40.10
C SER A 303 12.23 10.66 -40.09
N PHE A 304 11.05 10.73 -39.49
CA PHE A 304 10.07 9.64 -39.47
C PHE A 304 8.66 10.14 -39.82
N SER A 305 7.78 9.22 -40.20
CA SER A 305 6.34 9.48 -40.33
C SER A 305 5.53 8.26 -39.89
N LEU A 306 4.40 8.49 -39.23
CA LEU A 306 3.43 7.48 -38.80
C LEU A 306 2.02 8.07 -38.77
N ASP A 307 1.01 7.19 -38.84
CA ASP A 307 -0.40 7.56 -38.69
C ASP A 307 -0.89 7.21 -37.28
N TYR A 308 -1.19 8.22 -36.46
CA TYR A 308 -1.67 8.03 -35.10
C TYR A 308 -3.21 7.92 -35.05
N ARG A 309 -3.72 6.87 -34.38
CA ARG A 309 -5.15 6.53 -34.29
C ARG A 309 -5.60 6.41 -32.82
N PRO A 310 -6.04 7.50 -32.17
CA PRO A 310 -6.30 7.50 -30.74
C PRO A 310 -7.40 6.50 -30.34
N THR A 311 -7.16 5.74 -29.27
CA THR A 311 -8.13 4.78 -28.70
C THR A 311 -8.61 5.18 -27.31
N MET A 312 -7.69 5.44 -26.40
CA MET A 312 -7.97 5.73 -24.97
C MET A 312 -7.83 7.21 -24.58
N VAL A 313 -7.35 8.07 -25.48
CA VAL A 313 -7.26 9.52 -25.19
C VAL A 313 -8.67 10.12 -25.16
N GLY A 314 -8.88 11.16 -24.36
CA GLY A 314 -10.16 11.85 -24.27
C GLY A 314 -10.57 12.52 -25.60
N THR A 315 -11.85 12.84 -25.74
CA THR A 315 -12.32 13.64 -26.88
C THR A 315 -12.04 15.14 -26.69
N GLY A 316 -12.21 15.95 -27.73
CA GLY A 316 -11.98 17.40 -27.68
C GLY A 316 -10.49 17.78 -27.79
N PRO A 317 -10.08 18.98 -27.34
CA PRO A 317 -8.68 19.40 -27.34
C PRO A 317 -7.86 18.58 -26.33
N GLN A 318 -6.75 18.00 -26.79
CA GLN A 318 -5.90 17.08 -26.04
C GLN A 318 -4.43 17.39 -26.31
N ASN A 319 -3.59 17.27 -25.28
CA ASN A 319 -2.14 17.33 -25.40
C ASN A 319 -1.61 15.89 -25.43
N VAL A 320 -1.13 15.44 -26.58
CA VAL A 320 -0.66 14.08 -26.82
C VAL A 320 0.86 14.07 -26.87
N SER A 321 1.50 13.31 -26.00
CA SER A 321 2.96 13.11 -26.02
C SER A 321 3.39 12.33 -27.26
N VAL A 322 4.56 12.68 -27.79
CA VAL A 322 5.30 11.94 -28.82
C VAL A 322 6.70 11.72 -28.28
N SER A 323 7.05 10.47 -28.01
CA SER A 323 8.28 10.08 -27.31
C SER A 323 9.12 9.11 -28.14
N TYR A 324 10.41 9.38 -28.27
CA TYR A 324 11.39 8.36 -28.67
C TYR A 324 11.76 7.52 -27.44
N VAL A 325 11.56 6.20 -27.55
CA VAL A 325 11.89 5.23 -26.50
C VAL A 325 13.02 4.32 -27.00
N PRO A 326 14.27 4.53 -26.54
CA PRO A 326 15.40 3.68 -26.88
C PRO A 326 15.23 2.26 -26.34
N ASP A 327 15.83 1.27 -27.02
CA ASP A 327 15.96 -0.08 -26.45
C ASP A 327 16.85 -0.03 -25.18
N PRO A 328 16.68 -0.93 -24.19
CA PRO A 328 17.36 -0.84 -22.89
C PRO A 328 18.90 -0.75 -22.94
N ASN A 329 19.53 -1.43 -23.90
CA ASN A 329 20.99 -1.41 -24.09
C ASN A 329 21.48 -0.27 -25.00
N SER A 330 20.58 0.60 -25.49
CA SER A 330 20.94 1.74 -26.34
C SER A 330 21.80 2.75 -25.58
N SER A 331 22.78 3.33 -26.27
CA SER A 331 23.57 4.48 -25.79
C SER A 331 22.84 5.82 -25.91
N TYR A 332 21.53 5.81 -26.20
CA TYR A 332 20.71 7.01 -26.30
C TYR A 332 19.76 7.13 -25.11
N LEU A 333 19.56 8.36 -24.64
CA LEU A 333 18.40 8.70 -23.80
C LEU A 333 17.17 8.92 -24.68
N GLY A 334 16.00 8.63 -24.11
CA GLY A 334 14.73 8.98 -24.73
C GLY A 334 14.49 10.48 -24.71
N SER A 335 13.55 10.93 -25.53
CA SER A 335 13.14 12.32 -25.60
C SER A 335 11.65 12.40 -25.88
N THR A 336 11.00 13.48 -25.44
CA THR A 336 9.54 13.65 -25.58
C THR A 336 9.21 15.07 -26.03
N THR A 337 8.24 15.18 -26.94
CA THR A 337 7.57 16.42 -27.32
C THR A 337 6.05 16.25 -27.20
N VAL A 338 5.28 17.32 -27.37
CA VAL A 338 3.83 17.33 -27.16
C VAL A 338 3.11 17.97 -28.34
N LEU A 339 2.09 17.29 -28.85
CA LEU A 339 1.18 17.78 -29.89
C LEU A 339 -0.18 18.16 -29.29
N SER A 340 -0.64 19.38 -29.56
CA SER A 340 -2.03 19.78 -29.27
C SER A 340 -2.94 19.37 -30.43
N LEU A 341 -3.78 18.36 -30.21
CA LEU A 341 -4.68 17.76 -31.20
C LEU A 341 -6.14 17.89 -30.75
N ARG A 342 -7.09 18.01 -31.69
CA ARG A 342 -8.53 17.90 -31.40
C ARG A 342 -9.02 16.50 -31.79
N ILE A 343 -9.32 15.67 -30.79
CA ILE A 343 -9.75 14.29 -30.99
C ILE A 343 -11.28 14.22 -31.11
N GLU A 344 -11.74 13.64 -32.20
CA GLU A 344 -13.15 13.32 -32.47
C GLU A 344 -13.41 11.83 -32.23
N GLN A 345 -14.61 11.50 -31.78
CA GLN A 345 -14.96 10.12 -31.41
C GLN A 345 -15.28 9.27 -32.65
N SER A 346 -14.74 8.05 -32.69
CA SER A 346 -15.11 7.01 -33.66
C SER A 346 -15.95 5.91 -33.00
N THR A 347 -16.92 5.37 -33.73
CA THR A 347 -17.71 4.20 -33.25
C THR A 347 -17.07 2.90 -33.75
N PRO A 348 -16.51 2.05 -32.87
CA PRO A 348 -16.01 0.74 -33.24
C PRO A 348 -17.13 -0.30 -33.36
N ALA A 349 -16.77 -1.47 -33.88
CA ALA A 349 -17.57 -2.67 -33.91
C ALA A 349 -16.76 -3.86 -33.36
N PHE A 350 -17.48 -4.90 -32.94
CA PHE A 350 -16.91 -6.16 -32.47
C PHE A 350 -17.33 -7.32 -33.37
N THR A 351 -16.42 -8.28 -33.54
CA THR A 351 -16.74 -9.67 -33.86
C THR A 351 -16.42 -10.54 -32.65
N VAL A 352 -17.25 -11.56 -32.39
CA VAL A 352 -16.98 -12.62 -31.42
C VAL A 352 -16.77 -13.90 -32.22
N ASP A 353 -15.53 -14.38 -32.24
CA ASP A 353 -15.11 -15.52 -33.06
C ASP A 353 -15.35 -16.85 -32.33
N ALA A 354 -15.22 -16.85 -31.01
CA ALA A 354 -15.48 -17.99 -30.16
C ALA A 354 -16.09 -17.57 -28.81
N ALA A 355 -17.12 -18.29 -28.37
CA ALA A 355 -17.72 -18.20 -27.04
C ALA A 355 -18.47 -19.51 -26.73
N PRO A 356 -18.54 -19.95 -25.46
CA PRO A 356 -19.32 -21.12 -25.08
C PRO A 356 -20.82 -20.86 -25.19
N THR A 357 -21.58 -21.86 -25.67
CA THR A 357 -23.06 -21.81 -25.69
C THR A 357 -23.68 -22.42 -24.43
N ARG A 358 -22.90 -23.18 -23.64
CA ARG A 358 -23.27 -23.78 -22.35
C ARG A 358 -22.07 -23.72 -21.42
N THR A 359 -22.28 -23.58 -20.12
CA THR A 359 -21.21 -23.62 -19.11
C THR A 359 -21.77 -23.94 -17.71
N ALA A 360 -20.97 -24.56 -16.84
CA ALA A 360 -21.27 -24.90 -15.45
C ALA A 360 -20.26 -24.27 -14.47
N TYR A 361 -20.48 -24.41 -13.16
CA TYR A 361 -19.59 -23.85 -12.13
C TYR A 361 -18.16 -24.38 -12.27
N GLY A 362 -17.18 -23.48 -12.22
CA GLY A 362 -15.76 -23.81 -12.32
C GLY A 362 -15.30 -24.27 -13.72
N GLU A 363 -16.17 -24.25 -14.74
CA GLU A 363 -15.75 -24.40 -16.12
C GLU A 363 -15.20 -23.08 -16.67
N THR A 364 -14.12 -23.17 -17.46
CA THR A 364 -13.50 -22.00 -18.07
C THR A 364 -14.34 -21.43 -19.22
N VAL A 365 -14.93 -20.26 -18.99
CA VAL A 365 -15.60 -19.43 -20.00
C VAL A 365 -14.53 -18.70 -20.81
N ARG A 366 -14.35 -19.14 -22.06
CA ARG A 366 -13.39 -18.57 -23.01
C ARG A 366 -14.09 -17.77 -24.10
N VAL A 367 -13.86 -16.46 -24.18
CA VAL A 367 -14.45 -15.56 -25.18
C VAL A 367 -13.34 -14.91 -25.99
N GLU A 368 -13.39 -15.07 -27.31
CA GLU A 368 -12.44 -14.49 -28.26
C GLU A 368 -13.16 -13.60 -29.27
N GLY A 369 -12.49 -12.53 -29.69
CA GLY A 369 -13.00 -11.68 -30.74
C GLY A 369 -12.01 -10.61 -31.19
N VAL A 370 -12.45 -9.78 -32.12
CA VAL A 370 -11.69 -8.67 -32.69
C VAL A 370 -12.53 -7.40 -32.65
N MET A 371 -11.88 -6.29 -32.34
CA MET A 371 -12.47 -4.95 -32.38
C MET A 371 -11.83 -4.11 -33.49
N PHE A 372 -12.67 -3.40 -34.24
CA PHE A 372 -12.23 -2.60 -35.39
C PHE A 372 -13.11 -1.37 -35.60
N VAL A 373 -12.61 -0.40 -36.35
CA VAL A 373 -13.36 0.75 -36.87
C VAL A 373 -13.17 0.76 -38.38
N ASN A 374 -14.25 0.72 -39.17
CA ASN A 374 -14.20 0.69 -40.64
C ASN A 374 -13.16 -0.33 -41.18
N GLU A 375 -13.29 -1.59 -40.73
CA GLU A 375 -12.39 -2.72 -41.06
C GLU A 375 -10.92 -2.57 -40.57
N THR A 376 -10.53 -1.42 -40.00
CA THR A 376 -9.20 -1.21 -39.42
C THR A 376 -9.18 -1.73 -37.97
N PRO A 377 -8.31 -2.70 -37.61
CA PRO A 377 -8.22 -3.20 -36.24
C PRO A 377 -7.87 -2.09 -35.24
N ALA A 378 -8.47 -2.13 -34.06
CA ALA A 378 -8.32 -1.10 -33.04
C ALA A 378 -7.50 -1.61 -31.83
N PRO A 379 -6.17 -1.43 -31.85
CA PRO A 379 -5.25 -1.91 -30.80
C PRO A 379 -5.23 -0.99 -29.58
N ASN A 380 -4.72 -1.48 -28.45
CA ASN A 380 -4.53 -0.68 -27.23
C ASN A 380 -5.83 0.00 -26.75
N ALA A 381 -6.94 -0.75 -26.74
CA ALA A 381 -8.21 -0.29 -26.20
C ALA A 381 -8.73 -1.25 -25.12
N THR A 382 -9.18 -0.68 -24.02
CA THR A 382 -9.73 -1.43 -22.88
C THR A 382 -11.11 -1.99 -23.21
N VAL A 383 -11.25 -3.30 -23.13
CA VAL A 383 -12.50 -4.04 -23.28
C VAL A 383 -12.84 -4.78 -21.99
N ALA A 384 -14.12 -4.96 -21.71
CA ALA A 384 -14.64 -5.64 -20.53
C ALA A 384 -15.57 -6.79 -20.93
N LEU A 385 -15.48 -7.91 -20.21
CA LEU A 385 -16.47 -9.00 -20.27
C LEU A 385 -17.36 -8.91 -19.02
N SER A 386 -18.67 -8.81 -19.22
CA SER A 386 -19.67 -8.83 -18.17
C SER A 386 -20.67 -9.99 -18.34
N ILE A 387 -21.13 -10.52 -17.21
CA ILE A 387 -22.13 -11.59 -17.09
C ILE A 387 -23.13 -11.12 -16.01
N ASP A 388 -24.43 -11.19 -16.30
CA ASP A 388 -25.49 -10.60 -15.46
C ASP A 388 -25.27 -9.11 -15.13
N GLY A 389 -24.65 -8.37 -16.04
CA GLY A 389 -24.33 -6.94 -15.87
C GLY A 389 -23.18 -6.65 -14.89
N ARG A 390 -22.56 -7.67 -14.29
CA ARG A 390 -21.34 -7.55 -13.49
C ARG A 390 -20.12 -7.76 -14.39
N THR A 391 -19.20 -6.81 -14.44
CA THR A 391 -17.89 -7.01 -15.08
C THR A 391 -17.14 -8.13 -14.37
N ARG A 392 -16.74 -9.17 -15.10
CA ARG A 392 -15.99 -10.32 -14.60
C ARG A 392 -14.51 -10.27 -14.97
N ALA A 393 -14.18 -9.67 -16.12
CA ALA A 393 -12.81 -9.48 -16.56
C ALA A 393 -12.65 -8.19 -17.38
N ARG A 394 -11.42 -7.68 -17.45
CA ARG A 394 -10.99 -6.60 -18.35
C ARG A 394 -9.76 -7.07 -19.11
N ASN A 395 -9.61 -6.63 -20.36
CA ASN A 395 -8.41 -6.87 -21.17
C ASN A 395 -8.15 -5.66 -22.08
N VAL A 396 -7.00 -5.63 -22.74
CA VAL A 396 -6.62 -4.62 -23.74
C VAL A 396 -6.45 -5.33 -25.08
N THR A 397 -6.93 -4.72 -26.16
CA THR A 397 -6.76 -5.29 -27.51
C THR A 397 -5.31 -5.27 -27.99
N ASP A 398 -4.85 -6.35 -28.63
CA ASP A 398 -3.52 -6.44 -29.23
C ASP A 398 -3.37 -5.61 -30.52
N GLU A 399 -2.19 -5.63 -31.14
CA GLU A 399 -1.90 -4.93 -32.41
C GLU A 399 -2.89 -5.24 -33.55
N ASN A 400 -3.54 -6.41 -33.52
CA ASN A 400 -4.53 -6.86 -34.49
C ASN A 400 -5.98 -6.64 -34.00
N GLY A 401 -6.17 -5.81 -32.97
CA GLY A 401 -7.48 -5.54 -32.37
C GLY A 401 -8.10 -6.73 -31.63
N ARG A 402 -7.37 -7.83 -31.43
CA ARG A 402 -7.89 -9.07 -30.84
C ARG A 402 -7.92 -8.97 -29.33
N PHE A 403 -8.95 -9.57 -28.72
CA PHE A 403 -9.06 -9.79 -27.29
C PHE A 403 -9.38 -11.25 -26.99
N VAL A 404 -8.95 -11.72 -25.82
CA VAL A 404 -9.27 -13.03 -25.27
C VAL A 404 -9.62 -12.85 -23.80
N PHE A 405 -10.76 -13.39 -23.38
CA PHE A 405 -11.13 -13.50 -21.96
C PHE A 405 -11.17 -14.98 -21.59
N GLU A 406 -10.57 -15.31 -20.45
CA GLU A 406 -10.62 -16.63 -19.82
C GLU A 406 -10.95 -16.42 -18.34
N LEU A 407 -12.02 -17.03 -17.85
CA LEU A 407 -12.41 -17.03 -16.44
C LEU A 407 -13.16 -18.31 -16.10
N ASP A 408 -12.93 -18.88 -14.92
CA ASP A 408 -13.74 -20.00 -14.44
C ASP A 408 -15.06 -19.46 -13.89
N LEU A 409 -16.18 -20.06 -14.30
CA LEU A 409 -17.51 -19.53 -14.01
C LEU A 409 -17.79 -19.55 -12.49
N PRO A 410 -17.98 -18.38 -11.84
CA PRO A 410 -18.15 -18.30 -10.40
C PRO A 410 -19.55 -18.76 -9.96
N ALA A 411 -19.69 -19.05 -8.66
CA ALA A 411 -20.94 -19.53 -8.09
C ALA A 411 -22.08 -18.49 -8.12
N ASP A 412 -21.76 -17.20 -8.16
CA ASP A 412 -22.74 -16.09 -8.09
C ASP A 412 -23.41 -15.75 -9.44
N VAL A 413 -23.06 -16.46 -10.51
CA VAL A 413 -23.81 -16.39 -11.77
C VAL A 413 -25.02 -17.31 -11.66
N ALA A 414 -26.22 -16.77 -11.85
CA ALA A 414 -27.44 -17.55 -11.71
C ALA A 414 -27.65 -18.48 -12.94
N PRO A 415 -28.33 -19.63 -12.77
CA PRO A 415 -28.52 -20.60 -13.85
C PRO A 415 -29.55 -20.13 -14.89
N GLY A 416 -29.64 -20.85 -16.00
CA GLY A 416 -30.55 -20.58 -17.12
C GLY A 416 -29.91 -19.77 -18.25
N ASP A 417 -30.73 -19.13 -19.07
CA ASP A 417 -30.28 -18.32 -20.20
C ASP A 417 -29.61 -17.02 -19.70
N ARG A 418 -28.35 -16.83 -20.09
CA ARG A 418 -27.51 -15.68 -19.73
C ARG A 418 -26.92 -15.04 -21.00
N GLN A 419 -26.31 -13.87 -20.82
CA GLN A 419 -25.59 -13.17 -21.87
C GLN A 419 -24.16 -12.91 -21.43
N LEU A 420 -23.21 -13.35 -22.25
CA LEU A 420 -21.83 -12.87 -22.24
C LEU A 420 -21.82 -11.55 -23.00
N ARG A 421 -21.52 -10.44 -22.31
CA ARG A 421 -21.46 -9.10 -22.88
C ARG A 421 -20.00 -8.66 -22.98
N VAL A 422 -19.51 -8.42 -24.19
CA VAL A 422 -18.23 -7.74 -24.41
C VAL A 422 -18.54 -6.28 -24.73
N GLU A 423 -17.89 -5.36 -24.02
CA GLU A 423 -18.16 -3.92 -24.13
C GLU A 423 -16.90 -3.07 -23.96
N ILE A 424 -16.93 -1.87 -24.54
CA ILE A 424 -16.02 -0.79 -24.16
C ILE A 424 -16.63 -0.07 -22.96
N PRO A 425 -15.93 0.05 -21.82
CA PRO A 425 -16.42 0.81 -20.66
C PRO A 425 -16.82 2.25 -21.04
N ALA A 426 -17.93 2.73 -20.48
CA ALA A 426 -18.46 4.05 -20.79
C ALA A 426 -17.64 5.17 -20.14
N GLU A 427 -16.72 5.75 -20.91
CA GLU A 427 -15.87 6.89 -20.57
C GLU A 427 -15.74 7.81 -21.80
N GLU A 428 -15.38 9.08 -21.64
CA GLU A 428 -15.30 10.10 -22.73
C GLU A 428 -14.06 9.92 -23.65
N ARG A 429 -13.87 8.71 -24.18
CA ARG A 429 -12.71 8.24 -24.94
C ARG A 429 -12.89 8.46 -26.45
N ALA A 430 -11.77 8.40 -27.18
CA ALA A 430 -11.72 8.48 -28.64
C ALA A 430 -12.52 7.37 -29.36
N LEU A 431 -12.75 6.23 -28.69
CA LEU A 431 -13.69 5.20 -29.13
C LEU A 431 -15.01 5.31 -28.36
N ALA A 432 -16.14 5.30 -29.08
CA ALA A 432 -17.47 5.33 -28.49
C ALA A 432 -17.79 4.03 -27.73
N PRO A 433 -18.55 4.09 -26.63
CA PRO A 433 -19.00 2.90 -25.93
C PRO A 433 -19.97 2.08 -26.79
N VAL A 434 -19.55 0.87 -27.14
CA VAL A 434 -20.36 -0.13 -27.85
C VAL A 434 -20.29 -1.47 -27.11
N ASN A 435 -21.23 -2.36 -27.39
CA ASN A 435 -21.22 -3.71 -26.86
C ASN A 435 -21.76 -4.73 -27.86
N VAL A 436 -21.36 -5.99 -27.65
CA VAL A 436 -21.88 -7.18 -28.33
C VAL A 436 -22.27 -8.20 -27.26
N THR A 437 -23.37 -8.92 -27.48
CA THR A 437 -23.84 -9.97 -26.56
C THR A 437 -23.93 -11.32 -27.25
N THR A 438 -23.47 -12.36 -26.57
CA THR A 438 -23.57 -13.76 -27.01
C THR A 438 -24.37 -14.54 -25.97
N PRO A 439 -25.40 -15.33 -26.36
CA PRO A 439 -26.16 -16.13 -25.42
C PRO A 439 -25.34 -17.32 -24.89
N VAL A 440 -25.48 -17.63 -23.60
CA VAL A 440 -24.91 -18.81 -22.97
C VAL A 440 -25.92 -19.41 -21.99
N VAL A 441 -26.04 -20.73 -21.95
CA VAL A 441 -26.86 -21.44 -20.96
C VAL A 441 -25.98 -21.81 -19.76
N VAL A 442 -26.27 -21.24 -18.59
CA VAL A 442 -25.59 -21.61 -17.34
C VAL A 442 -26.31 -22.80 -16.69
N GLU A 443 -25.61 -23.91 -16.56
CA GLU A 443 -26.14 -25.15 -15.99
C GLU A 443 -26.05 -25.16 -14.47
N THR A 444 -27.03 -25.80 -13.82
CA THR A 444 -26.99 -26.06 -12.39
C THR A 444 -26.06 -27.24 -12.09
N THR A 445 -24.98 -26.98 -11.38
CA THR A 445 -23.97 -27.96 -10.99
C THR A 445 -24.41 -28.70 -9.73
N ALA A 446 -24.41 -30.03 -9.75
CA ALA A 446 -24.75 -30.83 -8.58
C ALA A 446 -23.68 -30.70 -7.49
N THR A 447 -24.10 -30.56 -6.23
CA THR A 447 -23.21 -30.38 -5.08
C THR A 447 -23.46 -31.41 -3.98
N SER A 448 -22.52 -31.51 -3.04
CA SER A 448 -22.63 -32.35 -1.85
C SER A 448 -21.95 -31.69 -0.65
N VAL A 449 -22.67 -31.60 0.46
CA VAL A 449 -22.12 -31.25 1.78
C VAL A 449 -21.86 -32.57 2.52
N ARG A 450 -20.65 -32.75 3.07
CA ARG A 450 -20.30 -33.92 3.88
C ARG A 450 -19.69 -33.48 5.20
N LEU A 451 -20.22 -34.00 6.30
CA LEU A 451 -19.62 -33.85 7.63
C LEU A 451 -18.48 -34.87 7.77
N ALA A 452 -17.36 -34.42 8.32
CA ALA A 452 -16.14 -35.21 8.55
C ALA A 452 -15.92 -35.47 10.05
N ASN A 453 -16.30 -34.52 10.90
CA ASN A 453 -16.31 -34.70 12.36
C ASN A 453 -17.49 -33.92 12.94
N VAL A 454 -18.23 -34.56 13.85
CA VAL A 454 -19.25 -33.94 14.70
C VAL A 454 -19.04 -34.53 16.09
N ALA A 455 -18.63 -33.71 17.05
CA ALA A 455 -18.25 -34.18 18.38
C ALA A 455 -18.63 -33.16 19.46
N PRO A 456 -19.11 -33.60 20.64
CA PRO A 456 -19.33 -32.70 21.77
C PRO A 456 -17.99 -32.17 22.29
N THR A 457 -18.01 -30.94 22.80
CA THR A 457 -16.90 -30.28 23.50
C THR A 457 -17.42 -29.65 24.79
N ASP A 458 -16.53 -29.20 25.67
CA ASP A 458 -16.92 -28.50 26.91
C ASP A 458 -17.71 -27.19 26.64
N GLU A 459 -17.57 -26.63 25.43
CA GLU A 459 -18.19 -25.38 24.99
C GLU A 459 -19.49 -25.60 24.18
N GLY A 460 -19.68 -26.78 23.58
CA GLY A 460 -20.83 -27.08 22.71
C GLY A 460 -20.61 -28.27 21.78
N VAL A 461 -20.78 -28.09 20.47
CA VAL A 461 -20.56 -29.15 19.47
C VAL A 461 -19.63 -28.66 18.37
N ARG A 462 -18.47 -29.32 18.22
CA ARG A 462 -17.55 -29.06 17.12
C ARG A 462 -18.01 -29.77 15.86
N VAL A 463 -18.14 -29.02 14.78
CA VAL A 463 -18.58 -29.49 13.45
C VAL A 463 -17.50 -29.17 12.44
N SER A 464 -17.14 -30.13 11.58
CA SER A 464 -16.28 -29.87 10.43
C SER A 464 -16.64 -30.77 9.26
N GLY A 465 -16.34 -30.34 8.04
CA GLY A 465 -16.75 -31.02 6.83
C GLY A 465 -16.21 -30.39 5.55
N THR A 466 -16.79 -30.79 4.43
CA THR A 466 -16.45 -30.28 3.10
C THR A 466 -17.68 -30.11 2.21
N PHE A 467 -17.67 -29.07 1.39
CA PHE A 467 -18.63 -28.80 0.33
C PHE A 467 -17.93 -28.90 -1.03
N ARG A 468 -18.47 -29.72 -1.93
CA ARG A 468 -17.90 -30.03 -3.24
C ARG A 468 -18.98 -30.17 -4.30
N THR A 469 -18.59 -30.07 -5.57
CA THR A 469 -19.40 -30.60 -6.68
C THR A 469 -19.54 -32.11 -6.54
N ALA A 470 -20.50 -32.72 -7.25
CA ALA A 470 -20.65 -34.17 -7.30
C ALA A 470 -19.35 -34.86 -7.75
N ASP A 471 -18.65 -34.25 -8.72
CA ASP A 471 -17.37 -34.71 -9.29
C ASP A 471 -16.14 -34.38 -8.42
N GLN A 472 -16.37 -33.98 -7.16
CA GLN A 472 -15.35 -33.70 -6.14
C GLN A 472 -14.48 -32.44 -6.33
N THR A 473 -14.88 -31.52 -7.22
CA THR A 473 -14.28 -30.17 -7.27
C THR A 473 -14.61 -29.42 -5.97
N PRO A 474 -13.62 -28.82 -5.26
CA PRO A 474 -13.89 -27.99 -4.09
C PRO A 474 -14.72 -26.76 -4.45
N ILE A 475 -15.60 -26.34 -3.54
CA ILE A 475 -16.39 -25.12 -3.71
C ILE A 475 -15.98 -24.11 -2.64
N SER A 476 -15.27 -23.05 -3.05
CA SER A 476 -14.67 -22.05 -2.16
C SER A 476 -15.54 -20.81 -1.97
N ASN A 477 -15.36 -20.13 -0.83
CA ASN A 477 -16.03 -18.88 -0.44
C ASN A 477 -17.57 -18.92 -0.54
N VAL A 478 -18.19 -20.08 -0.33
CA VAL A 478 -19.66 -20.21 -0.31
C VAL A 478 -20.15 -20.27 1.13
N THR A 479 -21.23 -19.54 1.42
CA THR A 479 -21.89 -19.54 2.73
C THR A 479 -22.82 -20.75 2.87
N LEU A 480 -22.67 -21.49 3.97
CA LEU A 480 -23.48 -22.63 4.39
C LEU A 480 -24.24 -22.29 5.68
N ASP A 481 -25.47 -22.75 5.78
CA ASP A 481 -26.31 -22.68 6.98
C ASP A 481 -26.00 -23.91 7.87
N VAL A 482 -25.59 -23.70 9.12
CA VAL A 482 -25.47 -24.77 10.11
C VAL A 482 -26.74 -24.86 10.93
N ARG A 483 -27.27 -26.07 11.11
CA ARG A 483 -28.56 -26.31 11.76
C ARG A 483 -28.42 -27.23 12.96
N VAL A 484 -29.13 -26.88 14.02
CA VAL A 484 -29.36 -27.69 15.22
C VAL A 484 -30.85 -27.95 15.32
N ASP A 485 -31.23 -29.23 15.40
CA ASP A 485 -32.61 -29.72 15.43
C ASP A 485 -33.49 -29.14 14.31
N GLY A 486 -32.88 -28.96 13.13
CA GLY A 486 -33.51 -28.39 11.93
C GLY A 486 -33.57 -26.87 11.88
N THR A 487 -33.22 -26.16 12.96
CA THR A 487 -33.19 -24.70 13.03
C THR A 487 -31.81 -24.17 12.67
N SER A 488 -31.72 -23.17 11.78
CA SER A 488 -30.44 -22.54 11.43
C SER A 488 -29.93 -21.69 12.58
N VAL A 489 -28.74 -22.03 13.09
CA VAL A 489 -28.11 -21.34 14.24
C VAL A 489 -26.90 -20.50 13.85
N GLU A 490 -26.17 -20.89 12.80
CA GLU A 490 -24.94 -20.21 12.36
C GLU A 490 -24.83 -20.21 10.83
N ARG A 491 -24.04 -19.28 10.28
CA ARG A 491 -23.64 -19.28 8.87
C ARG A 491 -22.12 -19.26 8.76
N ILE A 492 -21.57 -20.27 8.09
CA ILE A 492 -20.12 -20.48 7.92
C ILE A 492 -19.73 -20.35 6.45
N ARG A 493 -18.47 -20.00 6.15
CA ARG A 493 -17.94 -20.01 4.78
C ARG A 493 -16.97 -21.16 4.55
N THR A 494 -16.91 -21.63 3.30
CA THR A 494 -15.93 -22.62 2.87
C THR A 494 -14.59 -21.98 2.52
N ASP A 495 -13.49 -22.65 2.90
CA ASP A 495 -12.14 -22.28 2.48
C ASP A 495 -11.88 -22.57 0.99
N GLU A 496 -10.70 -22.20 0.48
CA GLU A 496 -10.26 -22.46 -0.89
C GLU A 496 -10.31 -23.95 -1.30
N GLN A 497 -10.24 -24.89 -0.36
CA GLN A 497 -10.33 -26.33 -0.60
C GLN A 497 -11.72 -26.90 -0.30
N GLY A 498 -12.72 -26.03 -0.16
CA GLY A 498 -14.11 -26.36 0.11
C GLY A 498 -14.34 -26.94 1.51
N ARG A 499 -13.42 -26.76 2.47
CA ARG A 499 -13.60 -27.23 3.85
C ARG A 499 -14.29 -26.18 4.70
N PHE A 500 -14.87 -26.63 5.81
CA PHE A 500 -15.42 -25.76 6.84
C PHE A 500 -15.24 -26.39 8.22
N ALA A 501 -15.15 -25.56 9.26
CA ALA A 501 -15.19 -25.99 10.66
C ALA A 501 -15.74 -24.86 11.55
N THR A 502 -16.55 -25.21 12.55
CA THR A 502 -17.03 -24.31 13.60
C THR A 502 -17.27 -25.06 14.91
N THR A 503 -17.52 -24.34 16.00
CA THR A 503 -17.97 -24.87 17.29
C THR A 503 -19.30 -24.21 17.65
N LEU A 504 -20.38 -24.99 17.55
CA LEU A 504 -21.73 -24.53 17.84
C LEU A 504 -21.92 -24.39 19.34
N ALA A 505 -22.18 -23.17 19.80
CA ALA A 505 -22.73 -22.94 21.13
C ALA A 505 -24.17 -23.45 21.18
N LEU A 506 -24.48 -24.31 22.15
CA LEU A 506 -25.85 -24.74 22.43
C LEU A 506 -26.52 -23.79 23.43
N ASP A 507 -27.84 -23.75 23.44
CA ASP A 507 -28.62 -23.13 24.53
C ASP A 507 -28.89 -24.13 25.68
N ASP A 508 -29.53 -23.66 26.75
CA ASP A 508 -29.81 -24.49 27.92
C ASP A 508 -30.88 -25.56 27.65
N GLU A 509 -31.87 -25.28 26.79
CA GLU A 509 -32.92 -26.24 26.40
C GLU A 509 -32.34 -27.42 25.60
N GLN A 510 -31.43 -27.11 24.67
CA GLN A 510 -30.66 -28.09 23.90
C GLN A 510 -29.74 -28.94 24.80
N ARG A 511 -29.11 -28.34 25.81
CA ARG A 511 -28.31 -29.10 26.80
C ARG A 511 -29.18 -29.97 27.70
N GLU A 512 -30.34 -29.50 28.15
CA GLU A 512 -31.28 -30.26 28.97
C GLU A 512 -31.91 -31.44 28.22
N ASN A 513 -32.13 -31.32 26.90
CA ASN A 513 -32.61 -32.41 26.06
C ASN A 513 -31.63 -33.60 25.93
N GLY A 514 -30.36 -33.43 26.31
CA GLY A 514 -29.35 -34.51 26.38
C GLY A 514 -28.86 -35.05 25.04
N SER A 515 -29.48 -34.68 23.92
CA SER A 515 -29.01 -34.97 22.57
C SER A 515 -29.48 -33.90 21.59
N VAL A 516 -28.66 -33.58 20.59
CA VAL A 516 -28.99 -32.62 19.52
C VAL A 516 -28.68 -33.20 18.14
N THR A 517 -29.43 -32.79 17.13
CA THR A 517 -29.24 -33.22 15.74
C THR A 517 -28.60 -32.11 14.91
N VAL A 518 -27.41 -32.37 14.33
CA VAL A 518 -26.67 -31.38 13.54
C VAL A 518 -26.73 -31.71 12.05
N SER A 519 -27.05 -30.72 11.20
CA SER A 519 -26.82 -30.77 9.75
C SER A 519 -26.18 -29.46 9.25
N VAL A 520 -25.56 -29.52 8.06
CA VAL A 520 -25.07 -28.33 7.35
C VAL A 520 -25.67 -28.32 5.95
N ALA A 521 -26.23 -27.18 5.56
CA ALA A 521 -27.00 -27.02 4.34
C ALA A 521 -26.53 -25.84 3.50
N TYR A 522 -26.55 -26.03 2.18
CA TYR A 522 -26.38 -25.00 1.19
C TYR A 522 -27.72 -24.70 0.50
N PRO A 523 -28.27 -23.47 0.60
CA PRO A 523 -29.62 -23.17 0.11
C PRO A 523 -29.74 -22.95 -1.40
N GLY A 524 -28.64 -22.86 -2.17
CA GLY A 524 -28.66 -22.77 -3.64
C GLY A 524 -29.32 -21.53 -4.26
N ARG A 525 -29.61 -20.49 -3.48
CA ARG A 525 -30.35 -19.32 -3.97
C ARG A 525 -29.47 -18.38 -4.77
N GLY A 526 -29.89 -18.06 -6.01
CA GLY A 526 -29.19 -17.12 -6.89
C GLY A 526 -27.88 -17.65 -7.49
N SER A 527 -27.60 -18.95 -7.34
CA SER A 527 -26.35 -19.59 -7.73
C SER A 527 -26.56 -20.68 -8.77
N ASN A 528 -25.57 -20.88 -9.63
CA ASN A 528 -25.46 -22.05 -10.52
C ASN A 528 -25.12 -23.36 -9.77
N LEU A 529 -25.01 -23.36 -8.45
CA LEU A 529 -24.85 -24.54 -7.62
C LEU A 529 -26.22 -25.04 -7.14
N LEU A 530 -26.52 -26.33 -7.31
CA LEU A 530 -27.69 -26.95 -6.69
C LEU A 530 -27.58 -26.90 -5.16
N ALA A 531 -28.72 -26.72 -4.51
CA ALA A 531 -28.84 -26.85 -3.06
C ALA A 531 -28.47 -28.28 -2.61
N ALA A 532 -27.83 -28.39 -1.45
CA ALA A 532 -27.44 -29.67 -0.85
C ALA A 532 -27.48 -29.57 0.68
N GLU A 533 -27.71 -30.68 1.35
CA GLU A 533 -27.69 -30.77 2.81
C GLU A 533 -26.94 -32.04 3.20
N SER A 534 -26.19 -31.98 4.30
CA SER A 534 -25.51 -33.16 4.85
C SER A 534 -26.52 -34.13 5.44
N GLU A 535 -26.12 -35.38 5.60
CA GLU A 535 -26.81 -36.27 6.55
C GLU A 535 -26.80 -35.63 7.95
N SER A 536 -27.90 -35.80 8.67
CA SER A 536 -28.07 -35.30 10.04
C SER A 536 -27.36 -36.24 11.02
N VAL A 537 -26.50 -35.69 11.87
CA VAL A 537 -25.75 -36.45 12.89
C VAL A 537 -26.30 -36.12 14.27
N ALA A 538 -26.81 -37.14 14.97
CA ALA A 538 -27.20 -37.02 16.37
C ALA A 538 -25.96 -37.03 17.27
N VAL A 539 -25.91 -36.11 18.23
CA VAL A 539 -24.82 -35.92 19.18
C VAL A 539 -25.39 -36.07 20.59
N GLU A 540 -25.01 -37.14 21.28
CA GLU A 540 -25.29 -37.33 22.70
C GLU A 540 -24.47 -36.33 23.52
N LEU A 541 -25.16 -35.46 24.27
CA LEU A 541 -24.55 -34.49 25.16
C LEU A 541 -24.35 -35.17 26.52
N GLY A 542 -23.11 -35.58 26.79
CA GLY A 542 -22.77 -36.38 27.96
C GLY A 542 -23.19 -35.70 29.26
N VAL A 543 -24.27 -36.17 29.88
CA VAL A 543 -24.69 -35.70 31.20
C VAL A 543 -23.55 -35.95 32.18
N VAL A 544 -22.99 -34.88 32.75
CA VAL A 544 -22.00 -34.99 33.82
C VAL A 544 -22.69 -35.59 35.04
N SER A 545 -22.69 -36.91 35.13
CA SER A 545 -23.23 -37.63 36.29
C SER A 545 -22.49 -37.12 37.52
N PRO A 546 -23.18 -36.56 38.53
CA PRO A 546 -22.51 -36.11 39.75
C PRO A 546 -21.80 -37.31 40.36
N ALA A 547 -20.49 -37.16 40.60
CA ALA A 547 -19.63 -38.25 41.01
C ALA A 547 -20.22 -38.98 42.21
N ARG A 548 -20.44 -40.30 42.09
CA ARG A 548 -20.75 -41.13 43.26
C ARG A 548 -19.66 -40.91 44.31
N PRO A 549 -20.00 -40.62 45.58
CA PRO A 549 -18.99 -40.50 46.62
C PRO A 549 -18.22 -41.81 46.70
N ALA A 550 -16.89 -41.71 46.69
CA ALA A 550 -16.01 -42.87 46.71
C ALA A 550 -16.28 -43.72 47.95
N ILE A 551 -16.68 -44.97 47.75
CA ILE A 551 -16.70 -45.97 48.82
C ILE A 551 -15.23 -46.31 49.10
N PRO A 552 -14.70 -46.08 50.32
CA PRO A 552 -13.33 -46.45 50.63
C PRO A 552 -13.19 -47.98 50.57
N ALA A 553 -12.28 -48.47 49.73
CA ALA A 553 -11.97 -49.89 49.66
C ALA A 553 -11.38 -50.38 51.01
N PRO A 554 -11.74 -51.58 51.49
CA PRO A 554 -11.14 -52.13 52.70
C PRO A 554 -9.66 -52.43 52.47
N ALA A 555 -8.81 -52.05 53.43
CA ALA A 555 -7.39 -52.34 53.37
C ALA A 555 -7.13 -53.86 53.39
N LEU A 556 -6.40 -54.36 52.39
CA LEU A 556 -5.89 -55.72 52.37
C LEU A 556 -4.61 -55.82 53.24
N PRO A 557 -4.38 -56.93 53.95
CA PRO A 557 -3.26 -57.06 54.87
C PRO A 557 -1.93 -57.22 54.13
N ALA A 558 -0.88 -56.59 54.68
CA ALA A 558 0.48 -56.76 54.17
C ALA A 558 1.01 -58.18 54.43
N VAL A 559 1.53 -58.84 53.41
CA VAL A 559 2.30 -60.08 53.54
C VAL A 559 3.79 -59.72 53.70
N PRO A 560 4.46 -60.11 54.81
CA PRO A 560 5.86 -59.78 55.01
C PRO A 560 6.77 -60.70 54.18
N LEU A 561 7.72 -60.11 53.45
CA LEU A 561 8.90 -60.80 52.95
C LEU A 561 10.11 -60.49 53.85
N PRO A 562 10.97 -61.47 54.18
CA PRO A 562 12.22 -61.22 54.86
C PRO A 562 13.20 -60.58 53.87
N GLY A 563 13.44 -59.26 53.98
CA GLY A 563 14.35 -58.55 53.06
C GLY A 563 14.16 -57.04 52.94
N GLY A 564 13.08 -56.45 53.47
CA GLY A 564 13.03 -55.01 53.74
C GLY A 564 12.88 -54.05 52.54
N GLN A 565 12.38 -54.50 51.39
CA GLN A 565 11.94 -53.61 50.30
C GLN A 565 10.58 -54.05 49.73
N SER A 566 9.78 -53.08 49.28
CA SER A 566 8.47 -53.27 48.67
C SER A 566 8.40 -52.58 47.30
N VAL A 567 7.85 -53.25 46.30
CA VAL A 567 7.65 -52.72 44.94
C VAL A 567 6.20 -52.93 44.53
N THR A 568 5.56 -51.89 43.99
CA THR A 568 4.21 -51.94 43.40
C THR A 568 4.29 -52.22 41.90
N VAL A 569 3.44 -53.12 41.40
CA VAL A 569 3.34 -53.47 39.98
C VAL A 569 2.09 -52.85 39.37
N GLN A 570 2.23 -52.20 38.20
CA GLN A 570 1.12 -51.92 37.28
C GLN A 570 1.55 -52.36 35.86
N GLU A 571 0.89 -53.40 35.35
CA GLU A 571 0.86 -53.77 33.92
C GLU A 571 -0.58 -53.48 33.42
N GLN A 572 -0.73 -52.66 32.38
CA GLN A 572 -0.89 -53.02 30.96
C GLN A 572 -2.16 -53.82 30.60
N LEU A 573 -2.84 -53.35 29.53
CA LEU A 573 -3.38 -54.24 28.51
C LEU A 573 -3.27 -53.58 27.11
N LEU A 574 -2.95 -54.40 26.11
CA LEU A 574 -2.73 -54.11 24.68
C LEU A 574 -4.08 -54.11 23.90
N VAL A 575 -4.23 -53.74 22.62
CA VAL A 575 -3.85 -54.40 21.33
C VAL A 575 -4.17 -53.36 20.21
N GLY A 576 -3.54 -53.21 19.04
CA GLY A 576 -2.53 -53.98 18.28
C GLY A 576 -3.05 -54.35 16.86
N ASP A 577 -2.28 -54.48 15.77
CA ASP A 577 -0.85 -54.25 15.48
C ASP A 577 -0.62 -54.14 13.93
N VAL A 578 0.29 -53.28 13.43
CA VAL A 578 0.97 -53.50 12.12
C VAL A 578 2.47 -53.22 12.24
N ILE A 579 3.27 -54.10 11.64
CA ILE A 579 4.68 -54.36 11.97
C ILE A 579 5.61 -53.82 10.87
N VAL A 580 6.76 -53.24 11.27
CA VAL A 580 7.93 -53.01 10.40
C VAL A 580 9.10 -53.87 10.89
N PRO A 581 9.69 -54.77 10.07
CA PRO A 581 10.88 -55.52 10.47
C PRO A 581 12.14 -54.66 10.36
N THR A 582 12.92 -54.60 11.44
CA THR A 582 14.20 -53.87 11.48
C THR A 582 15.36 -54.71 10.94
N GLY A 583 16.26 -54.05 10.18
CA GLY A 583 17.33 -54.68 9.41
C GLY A 583 18.69 -53.96 9.44
N ALA A 584 19.04 -53.36 10.58
CA ALA A 584 20.40 -53.02 11.04
C ALA A 584 21.33 -52.04 10.26
N VAL A 585 22.24 -51.44 11.04
CA VAL A 585 23.56 -50.83 10.70
C VAL A 585 23.63 -49.34 10.29
N ALA A 586 23.79 -48.51 11.34
CA ALA A 586 24.83 -47.48 11.52
C ALA A 586 24.82 -46.13 10.75
N LEU A 587 25.48 -45.16 11.41
CA LEU A 587 25.79 -43.77 10.99
C LEU A 587 24.55 -42.85 10.89
N GLY A 588 24.58 -41.60 11.38
CA GLY A 588 25.65 -40.88 12.07
C GLY A 588 25.15 -39.53 12.63
N ALA A 589 26.01 -38.90 13.44
CA ALA A 589 25.79 -37.67 14.20
C ALA A 589 25.24 -36.43 13.45
N VAL A 590 24.47 -35.60 14.19
CA VAL A 590 24.28 -34.13 14.01
C VAL A 590 23.48 -33.74 12.74
N VAL A 591 22.44 -32.90 12.81
CA VAL A 591 22.47 -31.43 12.91
C VAL A 591 21.24 -30.89 13.66
N VAL A 592 21.48 -30.20 14.78
CA VAL A 592 20.72 -29.01 15.16
C VAL A 592 21.30 -27.83 14.36
N VAL A 593 20.48 -26.85 13.99
CA VAL A 593 20.73 -25.69 13.08
C VAL A 593 20.15 -25.89 11.66
N VAL A 594 18.86 -25.58 11.52
CA VAL A 594 18.19 -25.26 10.23
C VAL A 594 17.19 -24.10 10.47
N LEU A 595 17.69 -23.00 11.04
CA LEU A 595 16.86 -21.82 11.37
C LEU A 595 17.59 -20.48 11.13
N GLY A 596 18.59 -20.47 10.23
CA GLY A 596 19.45 -19.31 9.98
C GLY A 596 20.21 -19.34 8.66
N GLY A 597 19.61 -19.87 7.59
CA GLY A 597 20.34 -20.08 6.33
C GLY A 597 19.46 -20.33 5.11
N LEU A 598 18.60 -19.37 4.74
CA LEU A 598 17.85 -19.43 3.47
C LEU A 598 17.49 -18.05 2.87
N VAL A 599 18.41 -17.08 2.98
CA VAL A 599 18.31 -15.76 2.29
C VAL A 599 19.44 -15.55 1.26
N ALA A 600 20.53 -16.31 1.33
CA ALA A 600 21.67 -16.18 0.42
C ALA A 600 21.89 -17.45 -0.41
N LEU A 601 21.31 -17.51 -1.62
CA LEU A 601 21.87 -18.14 -2.84
C LEU A 601 20.81 -18.23 -3.97
N ARG A 602 20.75 -17.22 -4.88
CA ARG A 602 20.22 -17.42 -6.25
C ARG A 602 20.59 -16.36 -7.31
N ARG A 603 21.88 -16.06 -7.46
CA ARG A 603 22.59 -15.54 -8.67
C ARG A 603 24.06 -16.01 -8.51
N ILE A 604 24.82 -16.60 -9.45
CA ILE A 604 24.77 -16.97 -10.89
C ILE A 604 25.34 -18.42 -10.98
N GLY A 605 25.16 -19.31 -11.97
CA GLY A 605 24.49 -19.28 -13.30
C GLY A 605 25.40 -19.89 -14.40
N THR A 606 24.87 -20.77 -15.27
CA THR A 606 25.57 -21.36 -16.45
C THR A 606 24.58 -21.58 -17.62
N VAL A 607 25.10 -21.83 -18.83
CA VAL A 607 24.47 -21.50 -20.14
C VAL A 607 24.12 -22.74 -21.00
N ALA A 608 23.14 -22.57 -21.92
CA ALA A 608 22.68 -23.47 -23.01
C ALA A 608 21.77 -24.67 -22.57
N ASP A 609 20.68 -25.03 -23.26
CA ASP A 609 20.21 -24.69 -24.63
C ASP A 609 18.67 -24.47 -24.76
N GLY A 610 18.31 -23.71 -25.80
CA GLY A 610 17.00 -23.44 -26.45
C GLY A 610 15.66 -24.08 -26.01
N VAL A 611 14.66 -23.20 -25.80
CA VAL A 611 13.39 -23.04 -26.59
C VAL A 611 12.60 -21.89 -25.97
N GLY A 612 12.11 -20.94 -26.78
CA GLY A 612 11.60 -19.65 -26.30
C GLY A 612 10.12 -19.62 -25.93
N VAL A 613 9.81 -19.01 -24.77
CA VAL A 613 8.50 -18.43 -24.41
C VAL A 613 8.79 -17.13 -23.65
N ALA A 614 8.15 -16.01 -24.03
CA ALA A 614 8.36 -14.71 -23.41
C ALA A 614 7.30 -14.41 -22.32
N PRO A 615 7.69 -13.91 -21.13
CA PRO A 615 6.77 -13.34 -20.15
C PRO A 615 6.66 -11.82 -20.27
N SER A 616 5.47 -11.29 -19.93
CA SER A 616 5.12 -9.86 -20.00
C SER A 616 5.76 -9.00 -18.88
N PRO A 617 5.99 -7.69 -19.11
CA PRO A 617 6.42 -6.76 -18.07
C PRO A 617 5.26 -6.32 -17.15
N VAL A 618 5.62 -5.98 -15.91
CA VAL A 618 4.73 -5.47 -14.86
C VAL A 618 4.52 -3.95 -15.02
N ALA A 619 3.33 -3.46 -14.69
CA ALA A 619 3.00 -2.04 -14.77
C ALA A 619 3.67 -1.22 -13.64
N GLY A 620 4.46 -0.22 -14.03
CA GLY A 620 4.93 0.82 -13.10
C GLY A 620 3.80 1.74 -12.66
N ARG A 621 3.78 2.09 -11.37
CA ARG A 621 2.84 3.07 -10.80
C ARG A 621 3.36 4.49 -11.08
N ALA A 622 2.56 5.32 -11.75
CA ALA A 622 2.87 6.74 -11.90
C ALA A 622 2.40 7.52 -10.65
N ARG A 623 3.32 8.27 -10.02
CA ARG A 623 3.00 9.33 -9.06
C ARG A 623 2.63 10.60 -9.82
N VAL A 624 1.78 11.44 -9.23
CA VAL A 624 1.31 12.70 -9.82
C VAL A 624 1.62 13.85 -8.86
N GLY A 625 2.62 14.67 -9.19
CA GLY A 625 2.84 15.98 -8.59
C GLY A 625 1.90 17.02 -9.21
N GLY A 626 1.26 17.85 -8.38
CA GLY A 626 0.23 18.79 -8.81
C GLY A 626 0.74 20.20 -9.18
N SER A 627 -0.18 21.02 -9.71
CA SER A 627 -0.07 22.49 -9.72
C SER A 627 -1.45 23.14 -9.76
N ARG A 628 -1.62 24.23 -8.99
CA ARG A 628 -2.92 24.82 -8.64
C ARG A 628 -3.49 25.75 -9.73
N GLY A 629 -4.81 25.71 -9.91
CA GLY A 629 -5.64 26.92 -9.77
C GLY A 629 -6.34 27.54 -10.99
N VAL A 630 -7.52 27.01 -11.36
CA VAL A 630 -8.70 27.80 -11.81
C VAL A 630 -9.97 27.10 -11.27
N ALA A 631 -11.00 27.84 -10.86
CA ALA A 631 -12.13 27.32 -10.07
C ALA A 631 -13.47 27.17 -10.84
N SER A 632 -14.35 26.29 -10.31
CA SER A 632 -15.79 26.09 -10.64
C SER A 632 -16.11 25.28 -11.91
N SER A 633 -17.08 24.35 -11.97
CA SER A 633 -18.02 23.80 -10.96
C SER A 633 -18.62 22.44 -11.44
N PRO A 634 -19.36 21.66 -10.61
CA PRO A 634 -19.47 20.20 -10.73
C PRO A 634 -20.65 19.66 -11.58
N GLY A 635 -20.58 18.38 -11.99
CA GLY A 635 -21.69 17.76 -12.73
C GLY A 635 -21.56 16.32 -13.27
N GLN A 636 -20.76 15.42 -12.67
CA GLN A 636 -20.96 13.98 -12.90
C GLN A 636 -21.72 13.37 -11.71
N SER A 637 -22.85 12.71 -11.99
CA SER A 637 -23.79 12.21 -10.97
C SER A 637 -23.20 11.03 -10.19
N ALA A 638 -22.40 11.33 -9.18
CA ALA A 638 -21.89 10.32 -8.26
C ALA A 638 -23.05 9.65 -7.49
N LEU A 639 -22.96 8.33 -7.29
CA LEU A 639 -24.02 7.45 -6.74
C LEU A 639 -24.62 7.98 -5.43
N SER A 640 -25.95 7.93 -5.24
CA SER A 640 -26.55 8.43 -3.99
C SER A 640 -26.10 7.61 -2.76
N PRO A 641 -26.09 8.18 -1.54
CA PRO A 641 -25.74 7.45 -0.32
C PRO A 641 -26.52 6.13 -0.13
N ARG A 642 -27.81 6.11 -0.50
CA ARG A 642 -28.64 4.90 -0.43
C ARG A 642 -28.22 3.83 -1.45
N GLU A 643 -27.72 4.22 -2.62
CA GLU A 643 -27.16 3.28 -3.61
C GLU A 643 -25.77 2.78 -3.20
N LEU A 644 -24.96 3.63 -2.58
CA LEU A 644 -23.67 3.25 -2.02
C LEU A 644 -23.83 2.24 -0.87
N LEU A 645 -24.80 2.45 0.04
CA LEU A 645 -25.16 1.46 1.07
C LEU A 645 -25.64 0.14 0.46
N ARG A 646 -26.46 0.16 -0.60
CA ARG A 646 -26.88 -1.06 -1.31
C ARG A 646 -25.66 -1.82 -1.88
N LEU A 647 -24.72 -1.10 -2.49
CA LEU A 647 -23.50 -1.67 -3.06
C LEU A 647 -22.49 -2.14 -2.00
N ALA A 648 -22.53 -1.57 -0.79
CA ALA A 648 -21.79 -2.05 0.38
C ALA A 648 -22.38 -3.38 0.88
N ARG A 649 -23.70 -3.44 1.08
CA ARG A 649 -24.45 -4.66 1.41
C ARG A 649 -24.18 -5.81 0.44
N GLU A 650 -24.17 -5.50 -0.86
CA GLU A 650 -23.87 -6.47 -1.92
C GLU A 650 -22.43 -7.00 -1.91
N ARG A 651 -21.49 -6.32 -1.23
CA ARG A 651 -20.09 -6.75 -1.10
C ARG A 651 -19.76 -7.51 0.18
N LEU A 652 -20.60 -7.50 1.21
CA LEU A 652 -20.38 -8.25 2.45
C LEU A 652 -20.04 -9.73 2.19
N GLY A 653 -20.64 -10.33 1.15
CA GLY A 653 -20.36 -11.70 0.70
C GLY A 653 -18.90 -11.92 0.27
N ASP A 654 -18.36 -11.02 -0.53
CA ASP A 654 -17.19 -11.30 -1.39
C ASP A 654 -15.96 -10.43 -1.04
N ASP A 655 -16.20 -9.26 -0.45
CA ASP A 655 -15.23 -8.21 -0.20
C ASP A 655 -15.61 -7.42 1.07
N PRO A 656 -15.35 -7.96 2.28
CA PRO A 656 -15.65 -7.30 3.56
C PRO A 656 -14.96 -5.93 3.71
N ALA A 657 -13.76 -5.79 3.14
CA ALA A 657 -13.02 -4.53 3.13
C ALA A 657 -13.74 -3.47 2.28
N GLY A 658 -13.98 -3.74 0.99
CA GLY A 658 -14.69 -2.83 0.08
C GLY A 658 -16.18 -2.64 0.38
N ALA A 659 -16.80 -3.55 1.15
CA ALA A 659 -18.10 -3.32 1.77
C ALA A 659 -18.04 -2.23 2.84
N THR A 660 -17.06 -2.33 3.75
CA THR A 660 -16.80 -1.34 4.81
C THR A 660 -16.41 0.02 4.22
N GLU A 661 -15.54 0.01 3.20
CA GLU A 661 -15.13 1.18 2.42
C GLU A 661 -16.33 1.95 1.86
N ARG A 662 -17.24 1.25 1.18
CA ARG A 662 -18.44 1.85 0.56
C ARG A 662 -19.49 2.29 1.57
N ALA A 663 -19.59 1.62 2.72
CA ALA A 663 -20.48 2.02 3.80
C ALA A 663 -20.06 3.37 4.39
N TYR A 664 -18.76 3.54 4.63
CA TYR A 664 -18.19 4.81 5.07
C TYR A 664 -18.38 5.91 4.01
N ILE A 665 -18.06 5.67 2.73
CA ILE A 665 -18.25 6.65 1.65
C ILE A 665 -19.72 7.08 1.53
N ALA A 666 -20.67 6.17 1.74
CA ALA A 666 -22.10 6.50 1.78
C ALA A 666 -22.41 7.49 2.91
N THR A 667 -21.98 7.19 4.14
CA THR A 667 -22.24 8.01 5.34
C THR A 667 -21.56 9.36 5.24
N ARG A 668 -20.25 9.38 4.91
CA ARG A 668 -19.47 10.60 4.71
C ARG A 668 -20.15 11.53 3.72
N ARG A 669 -20.64 11.00 2.60
CA ARG A 669 -21.33 11.81 1.60
C ARG A 669 -22.70 12.31 2.05
N ARG A 670 -23.51 11.49 2.73
CA ARG A 670 -24.81 11.91 3.27
C ARG A 670 -24.66 13.06 4.27
N LEU A 671 -23.61 13.01 5.09
CA LEU A 671 -23.29 14.03 6.09
C LEU A 671 -22.66 15.28 5.44
N ARG A 672 -21.82 15.14 4.40
CA ARG A 672 -21.35 16.27 3.56
C ARG A 672 -22.49 17.04 2.89
N ASP A 673 -23.54 16.34 2.43
CA ASP A 673 -24.73 16.99 1.86
C ASP A 673 -25.51 17.82 2.92
N ALA A 674 -25.30 17.55 4.22
CA ALA A 674 -25.91 18.29 5.33
C ALA A 674 -24.98 19.38 5.92
N ALA A 675 -23.67 19.14 5.93
CA ALA A 675 -22.62 20.04 6.42
C ALA A 675 -21.45 20.13 5.40
N PRO A 676 -21.46 21.12 4.50
CA PRO A 676 -20.41 21.29 3.49
C PRO A 676 -19.06 21.69 4.11
N GLY A 677 -18.00 20.93 3.80
CA GLY A 677 -16.61 21.16 4.22
C GLY A 677 -15.63 20.94 3.06
N SER A 678 -14.33 20.77 3.34
CA SER A 678 -13.28 20.67 2.31
C SER A 678 -13.17 19.25 1.74
N ASP A 679 -13.29 19.09 0.42
CA ASP A 679 -13.17 17.78 -0.27
C ASP A 679 -11.80 17.08 -0.07
N SER A 680 -10.81 17.75 0.52
CA SER A 680 -9.48 17.20 0.84
C SER A 680 -9.33 16.57 2.22
N GLU A 681 -10.34 16.65 3.10
CA GLU A 681 -10.23 16.17 4.49
C GLU A 681 -9.91 14.65 4.56
N THR A 682 -9.09 14.24 5.52
CA THR A 682 -8.94 12.83 5.91
C THR A 682 -10.26 12.28 6.47
N HIS A 683 -10.32 10.97 6.69
CA HIS A 683 -11.52 10.33 7.23
C HIS A 683 -11.77 10.69 8.71
N THR A 684 -10.69 10.92 9.47
CA THR A 684 -10.69 11.38 10.86
C THR A 684 -11.03 12.87 10.96
N GLU A 685 -10.36 13.73 10.19
CA GLU A 685 -10.71 15.16 10.06
C GLU A 685 -12.19 15.34 9.67
N PHE A 686 -12.68 14.51 8.75
CA PHE A 686 -14.08 14.53 8.37
C PHE A 686 -14.99 14.18 9.56
N TYR A 687 -14.66 13.13 10.34
CA TYR A 687 -15.41 12.78 11.55
C TYR A 687 -15.41 13.94 12.55
N GLU A 688 -14.25 14.53 12.84
CA GLU A 688 -14.13 15.70 13.73
C GLU A 688 -14.94 16.90 13.25
N SER A 689 -14.99 17.14 11.93
CA SER A 689 -15.75 18.25 11.34
C SER A 689 -17.26 18.14 11.52
N VAL A 690 -17.80 16.93 11.74
CA VAL A 690 -19.25 16.68 11.85
C VAL A 690 -19.72 16.14 13.21
N ARG A 691 -18.80 15.69 14.09
CA ARG A 691 -19.15 15.00 15.35
C ARG A 691 -20.04 15.81 16.29
N ASP A 692 -19.89 17.14 16.30
CA ASP A 692 -20.69 18.05 17.14
C ASP A 692 -22.09 18.34 16.56
N GLY A 693 -22.33 17.97 15.30
CA GLY A 693 -23.57 18.21 14.57
C GLY A 693 -24.48 16.99 14.40
N ILE A 694 -24.06 15.81 14.88
CA ILE A 694 -24.78 14.53 14.72
C ILE A 694 -25.12 13.91 16.08
N ALA A 695 -26.30 13.29 16.19
CA ALA A 695 -26.77 12.72 17.46
C ALA A 695 -25.96 11.49 17.92
N ASP A 696 -25.49 10.69 16.98
CA ASP A 696 -24.83 9.39 17.22
C ASP A 696 -23.34 9.42 16.82
N SER A 697 -22.57 10.40 17.32
CA SER A 697 -21.16 10.59 16.95
C SER A 697 -20.26 9.38 17.25
N ASP A 698 -20.53 8.64 18.34
CA ASP A 698 -19.86 7.37 18.66
C ASP A 698 -20.02 6.29 17.58
N MET A 699 -21.18 6.27 16.90
CA MET A 699 -21.42 5.37 15.78
C MET A 699 -20.63 5.79 14.55
N LEU A 700 -20.50 7.11 14.29
CA LEU A 700 -19.67 7.59 13.17
C LEU A 700 -18.19 7.31 13.43
N ARG A 701 -17.69 7.56 14.65
CA ARG A 701 -16.33 7.21 15.07
C ARG A 701 -16.02 5.74 14.80
N SER A 702 -16.91 4.86 15.27
CA SER A 702 -16.82 3.42 15.00
C SER A 702 -16.76 3.14 13.49
N LEU A 703 -17.63 3.75 12.67
CA LEU A 703 -17.58 3.53 11.22
C LEU A 703 -16.25 4.01 10.58
N THR A 704 -15.63 5.08 11.09
CA THR A 704 -14.35 5.63 10.62
C THR A 704 -13.18 4.69 10.95
N GLU A 705 -13.02 4.26 12.21
CA GLU A 705 -11.97 3.31 12.62
C GLU A 705 -12.00 1.99 11.81
N TRP A 706 -13.21 1.58 11.43
CA TRP A 706 -13.45 0.34 10.70
C TRP A 706 -13.17 0.50 9.21
N TYR A 707 -13.43 1.68 8.65
CA TYR A 707 -12.97 2.10 7.33
C TYR A 707 -11.45 2.11 7.23
N GLU A 708 -10.77 2.72 8.20
CA GLU A 708 -9.31 2.77 8.25
C GLU A 708 -8.70 1.38 8.25
N ARG A 709 -9.22 0.49 9.10
CA ARG A 709 -8.78 -0.90 9.16
C ARG A 709 -9.03 -1.65 7.86
N ALA A 710 -10.12 -1.34 7.15
CA ALA A 710 -10.44 -1.92 5.85
C ALA A 710 -9.54 -1.41 4.70
N ALA A 711 -9.16 -0.14 4.73
CA ALA A 711 -8.42 0.51 3.66
C ALA A 711 -6.89 0.46 3.83
N PHE A 712 -6.39 0.48 5.07
CA PHE A 712 -4.98 0.71 5.39
C PHE A 712 -4.34 -0.39 6.27
N SER A 713 -5.11 -1.31 6.87
CA SER A 713 -4.52 -2.41 7.65
C SER A 713 -4.18 -3.63 6.78
N PRO A 714 -3.05 -4.32 7.00
CA PRO A 714 -2.75 -5.62 6.38
C PRO A 714 -3.75 -6.73 6.74
N ARG A 715 -4.58 -6.51 7.78
CA ARG A 715 -5.61 -7.43 8.24
C ARG A 715 -6.99 -6.92 7.81
N ALA A 716 -7.48 -7.44 6.69
CA ALA A 716 -8.84 -7.17 6.23
C ALA A 716 -9.87 -7.52 7.33
N PRO A 717 -10.94 -6.71 7.50
CA PRO A 717 -11.98 -6.97 8.47
C PRO A 717 -12.68 -8.30 8.17
N SER A 718 -13.07 -9.03 9.21
CA SER A 718 -13.88 -10.23 9.07
C SER A 718 -15.29 -9.91 8.55
N HIS A 719 -16.04 -10.93 8.15
CA HIS A 719 -17.39 -10.74 7.62
C HIS A 719 -18.39 -10.21 8.67
N GLU A 720 -18.32 -10.73 9.91
CA GLU A 720 -19.10 -10.22 11.04
C GLU A 720 -18.72 -8.76 11.33
N GLU A 721 -17.44 -8.46 11.21
CA GLU A 721 -16.97 -7.10 11.33
C GLU A 721 -17.59 -6.18 10.23
N ALA A 722 -17.36 -6.46 8.95
CA ALA A 722 -17.91 -5.63 7.87
C ALA A 722 -19.45 -5.51 7.93
N THR A 723 -20.14 -6.57 8.39
CA THR A 723 -21.60 -6.54 8.60
C THR A 723 -21.99 -5.51 9.66
N THR A 724 -21.21 -5.41 10.75
CA THR A 724 -21.40 -4.41 11.80
C THR A 724 -21.20 -3.00 11.25
N ALA A 725 -20.12 -2.74 10.50
CA ALA A 725 -19.87 -1.44 9.89
C ALA A 725 -20.97 -1.01 8.90
N VAL A 726 -21.44 -1.91 8.03
CA VAL A 726 -22.56 -1.62 7.11
C VAL A 726 -23.85 -1.32 7.88
N GLY A 727 -24.12 -2.05 8.98
CA GLY A 727 -25.26 -1.78 9.86
C GLY A 727 -25.19 -0.41 10.55
N THR A 728 -24.01 -0.03 11.04
CA THR A 728 -23.74 1.28 11.64
C THR A 728 -23.97 2.42 10.64
N ALA A 729 -23.48 2.28 9.40
CA ALA A 729 -23.72 3.24 8.32
C ALA A 729 -25.21 3.41 7.98
N GLU A 730 -25.99 2.32 8.01
CA GLU A 730 -27.44 2.37 7.81
C GLU A 730 -28.20 3.08 8.93
N ALA A 731 -27.78 2.87 10.18
CA ALA A 731 -28.36 3.57 11.32
C ALA A 731 -28.12 5.08 11.23
N LEU A 732 -26.88 5.50 10.97
CA LEU A 732 -26.48 6.91 10.82
C LEU A 732 -27.25 7.61 9.69
N ILE A 733 -27.30 6.99 8.50
CA ILE A 733 -28.01 7.57 7.35
C ILE A 733 -29.53 7.68 7.60
N LYS A 734 -30.09 6.83 8.47
CA LYS A 734 -31.51 6.80 8.82
C LYS A 734 -31.86 7.73 10.00
N ALA A 735 -30.99 7.90 10.99
CA ALA A 735 -31.21 8.82 12.11
C ALA A 735 -31.40 10.26 11.61
N GLU A 736 -30.55 10.67 10.66
CA GLU A 736 -30.58 11.99 10.01
C GLU A 736 -31.75 12.20 9.02
N GLU A 737 -32.61 11.19 8.82
CA GLU A 737 -33.89 11.34 8.11
C GLU A 737 -35.06 11.64 9.07
N VAL A 738 -34.84 11.57 10.39
CA VAL A 738 -35.90 11.68 11.42
C VAL A 738 -35.85 13.01 12.18
N SER A 739 -34.74 13.75 12.17
CA SER A 739 -34.62 15.09 12.75
C SER A 739 -35.45 16.14 11.97
N PRO A 740 -36.57 16.66 12.50
CA PRO A 740 -37.38 17.66 11.82
C PRO A 740 -36.99 19.08 12.23
N SER A 741 -37.11 20.00 11.28
CA SER A 741 -37.07 21.46 11.46
C SER A 741 -37.57 21.97 12.82
N GLY A 742 -36.67 22.57 13.60
CA GLY A 742 -36.96 23.22 14.88
C GLY A 742 -36.61 24.70 14.86
N ASP A 743 -37.32 25.51 14.07
CA ASP A 743 -37.38 26.97 14.26
C ASP A 743 -38.81 27.47 14.01
N GLU A 744 -39.64 27.35 15.05
CA GLU A 744 -40.97 27.96 15.09
C GLU A 744 -40.85 29.43 15.51
N SER A 745 -40.23 30.23 14.64
CA SER A 745 -40.12 31.67 14.80
C SER A 745 -41.50 32.32 14.68
N ALA A 746 -42.05 32.72 15.83
CA ALA A 746 -43.25 33.55 15.90
C ALA A 746 -42.93 34.98 15.42
N ASP A 747 -43.58 35.42 14.33
CA ASP A 747 -43.82 36.83 14.08
C ASP A 747 -45.29 37.06 13.72
N ASP A 748 -45.89 38.03 14.40
CA ASP A 748 -47.30 38.38 14.34
C ASP A 748 -47.41 39.84 13.91
N SER A 749 -47.52 40.09 12.60
CA SER A 749 -48.08 41.36 12.10
C SER A 749 -48.57 41.32 10.64
N ASP A 750 -49.88 41.13 10.51
CA ASP A 750 -50.80 42.06 9.83
C ASP A 750 -50.45 42.55 8.40
N THR A 751 -51.14 42.02 7.38
CA THR A 751 -52.08 42.86 6.59
C THR A 751 -53.02 42.08 5.64
N LYS A 752 -54.33 42.18 5.94
CA LYS A 752 -55.52 42.12 5.04
C LYS A 752 -55.74 40.95 4.06
#